data_AF-A0A352T161-F1
#
_entry.id   AF-A0A352T161-F1
#
_cell.length_a   1.000
_cell.length_b   1.000
_cell.length_c   1.000
_cell.angle_alpha   90.00
_cell.angle_beta   90.00
_cell.angle_gamma   90.00
#
_symmetry.space_group_name_H-M   'P 1'
#
loop_
_entity.id
_entity.type
_entity.pdbx_description
1 polymer ?
#
loop_
_entity_poly.entity_id
_entity_poly.type
_entity_poly.pdbx_seq_one_letter_code
_entity_poly.pdbx_strand_id
1 'polypeptide(L)'
;MSLPKFLKNRYNILYIVIVFMLCVLGFRMAVLTIVEGEEYRAAADIKKIKDIPVKAPRGKILDRNGVLLADNVSSFTVQMFKDEINPKKFNDISYVLSRILDDNGERPIDEFPIELDTFDYIDESIEKAYRINESPESQVSTDVTEAVSYVTAEEKVIQAVKSNVDEWLNFATEIYGKEFNVKKRALDILKRDIELPIRLENNQFVFDISEIENKDEGANIIPENSAVQPSDIQTATDGGETVESKEDPIKKWLSDNGFNEKLNPEQVVAKQLVKNNKYLSGLFSNSKVRKLSYDFIMSRGLESNIKLVEYSFVQDEYFKNVKRTLNANHEEITMSSSAKDDFVLLTMKYSLDSLLQKVYGSETKIIPGAMLIERLKEIYPDLPVQFVEDNGSGSFEFTDADLKEKYLSRNNMEQDTEPYSFIKQLSFKNYELLKNLITDDAVKYYAQVELLKYENPSISISEWEYAPVRDKKNWVEKNLKPESKDKHTDYTAEEAFNMLRKTLEISEEINDYEMRNMMVIRERYNKTSYLSYHPVDICYSISEKSVAMISERSHELTGISVEIEPLRYYPQDDVAAHAIGYLGKIAQDYEIQDYIVGKGYSPDDIIGKTGLEEKFEDYLRGEKGKKTVEVNNVGRTIRSVSSQAPVPGDYLYLTIDSRLQKAAQDALKKGLEQIQIGGTFESKWGNFVFKDKYENAKSGALVVLDVKTGEVLAMANYPSYDLNMFATGISQEDWNSLLSDSKNPLAPRPLYNIAMLSAIQPGSTFKMITSLAALEKGVNPNTTVYCAGTMKVGDRNFSCWIYNMFGGSHGKQTMYEAIMNSCNFYYYTTVLGENLATHQPHTVKVSAEEIIEMAKRFGLDSKTGIEIDIPQEASGGVPSIDGKKINIRVYLRMFLEANIEKYLEDGFKIDAGMKNEIVEEIVSWVDREEPLTRGEVYEGLSALRLLPDRANDYNVPLVDIIKYSYLNQAFWNVGDNLNISIGQGNNAYTTMQMANYVASIANGGYRRNVSIVKEIKTYDGKPTDYKPLRKSEAIELSNYEYLDVVKKGMKLVSLDDAAKPYANFPVEVGSKTGTAQNQGTNPDTGKPYDDFAWYVAFAPYDDPQIAVACVLFEGGSGRYPIPIVREVIGEYLTLSGQE
;
A
#
# COMPACT_ATOMS: atom_id res chain seq x y z
N MET A 1 58.82 -10.45 78.18
CA MET A 1 59.80 -10.69 77.09
C MET A 1 60.45 -9.35 76.78
N SER A 2 61.77 -9.19 76.94
CA SER A 2 62.39 -7.87 76.79
C SER A 2 62.29 -7.39 75.33
N LEU A 3 61.84 -6.14 75.13
CA LEU A 3 61.70 -5.47 73.83
C LEU A 3 62.88 -5.71 72.86
N PRO A 4 64.16 -5.67 73.30
CA PRO A 4 65.30 -5.96 72.42
C PRO A 4 65.40 -7.42 71.93
N LYS A 5 64.78 -8.40 72.60
CA LYS A 5 64.72 -9.81 72.14
C LYS A 5 63.60 -10.02 71.11
N PHE A 6 62.50 -9.26 71.22
CA PHE A 6 61.37 -9.32 70.30
C PHE A 6 61.70 -8.73 68.92
N LEU A 7 62.49 -7.66 68.89
CA LEU A 7 62.93 -6.94 67.68
C LEU A 7 64.09 -7.59 66.92
N LYS A 8 64.73 -8.66 67.44
CA LYS A 8 65.78 -9.40 66.71
C LYS A 8 65.22 -10.41 65.69
N ASN A 9 63.94 -10.76 65.80
CA ASN A 9 63.31 -11.71 64.89
C ASN A 9 62.70 -10.97 63.69
N ARG A 10 63.24 -11.23 62.49
CA ARG A 10 62.78 -10.62 61.23
C ARG A 10 61.27 -10.80 60.99
N TYR A 11 60.67 -11.89 61.47
CA TYR A 11 59.23 -12.13 61.35
C TYR A 11 58.39 -11.20 62.24
N ASN A 12 58.91 -10.80 63.40
CA ASN A 12 58.21 -9.86 64.29
C ASN A 12 58.28 -8.42 63.77
N ILE A 13 59.39 -8.05 63.12
CA ILE A 13 59.49 -6.77 62.40
C ILE A 13 58.49 -6.73 61.25
N LEU A 14 58.43 -7.79 60.44
CA LEU A 14 57.46 -7.90 59.35
C LEU A 14 56.02 -7.82 59.87
N TYR A 15 55.71 -8.50 60.97
CA TYR A 15 54.38 -8.44 61.61
C TYR A 15 54.02 -7.03 62.06
N ILE A 16 54.95 -6.29 62.69
CA ILE A 16 54.73 -4.89 63.08
C ILE A 16 54.48 -4.01 61.85
N VAL A 17 55.24 -4.20 60.77
CA VAL A 17 55.05 -3.45 59.52
C VAL A 17 53.68 -3.73 58.91
N ILE A 18 53.26 -5.00 58.87
CA ILE A 18 51.94 -5.39 58.36
C ILE A 18 50.82 -4.81 59.22
N VAL A 19 50.92 -4.92 60.55
CA VAL A 19 49.91 -4.36 61.47
C VAL A 19 49.86 -2.84 61.35
N PHE A 20 51.01 -2.17 61.23
CA PHE A 20 51.06 -0.73 61.00
C PHE A 20 50.42 -0.35 59.68
N MET A 21 50.69 -1.09 58.60
CA MET A 21 50.10 -0.86 57.29
C MET A 21 48.58 -1.08 57.29
N LEU A 22 48.10 -2.12 57.99
CA LEU A 22 46.67 -2.37 58.20
C LEU A 22 46.01 -1.26 59.04
N CYS A 23 46.71 -0.72 60.04
CA CYS A 23 46.22 0.42 60.82
C CYS A 23 46.14 1.70 59.98
N VAL A 24 47.13 1.95 59.11
CA VAL A 24 47.12 3.08 58.16
C VAL A 24 45.98 2.94 57.16
N LEU A 25 45.78 1.75 56.60
CA LEU A 25 44.66 1.46 55.70
C LEU A 25 43.31 1.59 56.42
N GLY A 26 43.19 1.05 57.63
CA GLY A 26 41.99 1.16 58.46
C GLY A 26 41.68 2.62 58.84
N PHE A 27 42.70 3.40 59.17
CA PHE A 27 42.57 4.83 59.42
C PHE A 27 42.17 5.60 58.16
N ARG A 28 42.80 5.31 57.01
CA ARG A 28 42.43 5.95 55.74
C ARG A 28 41.00 5.61 55.34
N MET A 29 40.59 4.35 55.53
CA MET A 29 39.23 3.91 55.31
C MET A 29 38.25 4.63 56.25
N ALA A 30 38.57 4.78 57.54
CA ALA A 30 37.77 5.56 58.48
C ALA A 30 37.68 7.05 58.08
N VAL A 31 38.76 7.65 57.60
CA VAL A 31 38.75 9.02 57.07
C VAL A 31 37.83 9.12 55.85
N LEU A 32 37.95 8.19 54.89
CA LEU A 32 37.11 8.18 53.68
C LEU A 32 35.63 7.91 53.99
N THR A 33 35.32 7.11 55.02
CA THR A 33 33.94 6.69 55.33
C THR A 33 33.23 7.54 56.37
N ILE A 34 33.97 8.14 57.32
CA ILE A 34 33.40 8.91 58.43
C ILE A 34 33.63 10.41 58.24
N VAL A 35 34.85 10.83 57.86
CA VAL A 35 35.23 12.25 57.79
C VAL A 35 34.85 12.84 56.44
N GLU A 36 35.29 12.23 55.35
CA GLU A 36 34.93 12.62 53.97
C GLU A 36 33.62 11.93 53.53
N GLY A 37 33.01 11.11 54.39
CA GLY A 37 31.85 10.30 54.07
C GLY A 37 30.60 11.12 53.70
N GLU A 38 30.35 12.23 54.41
CA GLU A 38 29.27 13.17 54.04
C GLU A 38 29.56 13.89 52.72
N GLU A 39 30.81 14.24 52.46
CA GLU A 39 31.23 14.95 51.26
C GLU A 39 31.16 14.05 50.02
N TYR A 40 31.58 12.77 50.12
CA TYR A 40 31.38 11.78 49.06
C TYR A 40 29.91 11.36 48.91
N ARG A 41 29.08 11.41 49.97
CA ARG A 41 27.62 11.25 49.84
C ARG A 41 27.00 12.42 49.10
N ALA A 42 27.40 13.65 49.42
CA ALA A 42 26.91 14.85 48.74
C ALA A 42 27.40 14.91 47.28
N ALA A 43 28.63 14.45 47.01
CA ALA A 43 29.18 14.30 45.66
C ALA A 43 28.57 13.09 44.91
N ALA A 44 28.09 12.07 45.61
CA ALA A 44 27.25 11.04 45.01
C ALA A 44 25.89 11.64 44.64
N ASP A 45 25.25 12.41 45.54
CA ASP A 45 23.99 13.18 45.40
C ASP A 45 24.03 14.36 44.42
N ILE A 46 25.00 14.38 43.48
CA ILE A 46 25.05 15.38 42.41
C ILE A 46 23.79 15.23 41.56
N LYS A 47 22.89 16.19 41.77
CA LYS A 47 21.68 16.40 40.99
C LYS A 47 22.07 16.60 39.53
N LYS A 48 21.53 15.77 38.65
CA LYS A 48 21.77 15.87 37.21
C LYS A 48 20.61 16.61 36.57
N ILE A 49 20.92 17.55 35.68
CA ILE A 49 19.93 18.17 34.82
C ILE A 49 19.84 17.33 33.55
N LYS A 50 18.63 16.99 33.13
CA LYS A 50 18.37 16.20 31.93
C LYS A 50 17.27 16.86 31.10
N ASP A 51 17.36 16.75 29.78
CA ASP A 51 16.31 17.17 28.86
C ASP A 51 15.50 15.95 28.41
N ILE A 52 14.18 16.02 28.57
CA ILE A 52 13.23 15.03 28.06
C ILE A 52 12.54 15.67 26.84
N PRO A 53 12.58 15.04 25.65
CA PRO A 53 11.90 15.58 24.48
C PRO A 53 10.38 15.53 24.68
N VAL A 54 9.70 16.58 24.22
CA VAL A 54 8.24 16.65 24.19
C VAL A 54 7.81 16.57 22.73
N LYS A 55 6.94 15.62 22.39
CA LYS A 55 6.44 15.45 21.01
C LYS A 55 5.75 16.72 20.52
N ALA A 56 5.98 17.06 19.26
CA ALA A 56 5.33 18.17 18.61
C ALA A 56 4.06 17.70 17.88
N PRO A 57 2.98 18.51 17.87
CA PRO A 57 1.85 18.25 16.99
C PRO A 57 2.30 18.32 15.54
N ARG A 58 1.90 17.32 14.73
CA ARG A 58 2.14 17.36 13.29
C ARG A 58 1.30 18.45 12.63
N GLY A 59 1.76 18.94 11.49
CA GLY A 59 1.05 19.89 10.66
C GLY A 59 -0.31 19.37 10.19
N LYS A 60 -1.29 20.27 10.07
CA LYS A 60 -2.63 19.92 9.59
C LYS A 60 -2.60 19.66 8.09
N ILE A 61 -3.38 18.69 7.62
CA ILE A 61 -3.70 18.52 6.20
C ILE A 61 -5.14 18.94 6.01
N LEU A 62 -5.36 19.90 5.11
CA LEU A 62 -6.66 20.48 4.84
C LEU A 62 -7.01 20.35 3.36
N ASP A 63 -8.30 20.20 3.08
CA ASP A 63 -8.81 20.25 1.71
C ASP A 63 -8.78 21.69 1.15
N ARG A 64 -9.19 21.86 -0.11
CA ARG A 64 -9.16 23.16 -0.80
C ARG A 64 -10.03 24.25 -0.16
N ASN A 65 -11.01 23.84 0.63
CA ASN A 65 -11.98 24.68 1.34
C ASN A 65 -11.60 24.89 2.82
N GLY A 66 -10.49 24.29 3.29
CA GLY A 66 -10.05 24.37 4.68
C GLY A 66 -10.69 23.35 5.61
N VAL A 67 -11.33 22.30 5.07
CA VAL A 67 -11.86 21.18 5.87
C VAL A 67 -10.71 20.28 6.30
N LEU A 68 -10.70 19.84 7.56
CA LEU A 68 -9.66 18.97 8.09
C LEU A 68 -9.74 17.57 7.47
N LEU A 69 -8.59 17.12 6.98
CA LEU A 69 -8.34 15.76 6.51
C LEU A 69 -7.41 15.00 7.46
N ALA A 70 -6.44 15.71 8.07
CA ALA A 70 -5.60 15.20 9.13
C ALA A 70 -5.26 16.28 10.16
N ASP A 71 -5.35 15.95 11.44
CA ASP A 71 -4.99 16.81 12.56
C ASP A 71 -4.35 15.98 13.69
N ASN A 72 -4.29 16.51 14.90
CA ASN A 72 -3.84 15.81 16.09
C ASN A 72 -4.92 15.88 17.17
N VAL A 73 -5.10 14.80 17.91
CA VAL A 73 -5.93 14.75 19.12
C VAL A 73 -5.03 14.61 20.35
N SER A 74 -5.43 15.25 21.44
CA SER A 74 -4.76 15.05 22.73
C SER A 74 -5.18 13.70 23.28
N SER A 75 -4.22 12.84 23.57
CA SER A 75 -4.47 11.47 24.00
C SER A 75 -3.64 11.12 25.24
N PHE A 76 -4.23 10.36 26.16
CA PHE A 76 -3.51 9.82 27.31
C PHE A 76 -2.64 8.65 26.86
N THR A 77 -1.34 8.78 27.06
CA THR A 77 -0.32 7.78 26.73
C THR A 77 0.30 7.26 28.01
N VAL A 78 0.34 5.94 28.18
CA VAL A 78 1.08 5.29 29.26
C VAL A 78 2.56 5.23 28.89
N GLN A 79 3.40 5.80 29.73
CA GLN A 79 4.85 5.86 29.56
C GLN A 79 5.60 5.14 30.68
N MET A 80 6.73 4.56 30.32
CA MET A 80 7.60 3.80 31.22
C MET A 80 8.98 4.44 31.34
N PHE A 81 9.35 4.81 32.57
CA PHE A 81 10.68 5.29 32.93
C PHE A 81 11.54 4.14 33.45
N LYS A 82 12.38 3.60 32.56
CA LYS A 82 13.21 2.42 32.85
C LYS A 82 14.15 2.62 34.05
N ASP A 83 14.69 3.82 34.24
CA ASP A 83 15.59 4.14 35.35
C ASP A 83 14.89 4.20 36.71
N GLU A 84 13.57 4.35 36.74
CA GLU A 84 12.78 4.35 37.97
C GLU A 84 12.28 2.96 38.39
N ILE A 85 12.29 1.99 37.48
CA ILE A 85 11.80 0.64 37.75
C ILE A 85 12.88 -0.21 38.41
N ASN A 86 12.57 -0.79 39.57
CA ASN A 86 13.40 -1.85 40.14
C ASN A 86 13.25 -3.13 39.30
N PRO A 87 14.32 -3.64 38.66
CA PRO A 87 14.22 -4.80 37.78
C PRO A 87 13.64 -6.06 38.46
N LYS A 88 13.84 -6.20 39.77
CA LYS A 88 13.30 -7.33 40.55
C LYS A 88 11.79 -7.28 40.74
N LYS A 89 11.18 -6.10 40.67
CA LYS A 89 9.72 -5.89 40.77
C LYS A 89 9.05 -5.79 39.40
N PHE A 90 9.81 -5.88 38.31
CA PHE A 90 9.26 -5.67 36.98
C PHE A 90 8.16 -6.68 36.64
N ASN A 91 8.32 -7.95 37.05
CA ASN A 91 7.28 -8.97 36.82
C ASN A 91 5.96 -8.54 37.49
N ASP A 92 5.98 -8.10 38.75
CA ASP A 92 4.78 -7.63 39.47
C ASP A 92 4.16 -6.40 38.78
N ILE A 93 4.98 -5.41 38.40
CA ILE A 93 4.53 -4.20 37.71
C ILE A 93 3.87 -4.56 36.37
N SER A 94 4.53 -5.40 35.57
CA SER A 94 4.01 -5.84 34.27
C SER A 94 2.72 -6.64 34.40
N TYR A 95 2.57 -7.44 35.45
CA TYR A 95 1.35 -8.20 35.72
C TYR A 95 0.17 -7.29 36.09
N VAL A 96 0.39 -6.31 36.98
CA VAL A 96 -0.66 -5.36 37.37
C VAL A 96 -1.05 -4.47 36.20
N LEU A 97 -0.07 -3.91 35.48
CA LEU A 97 -0.33 -3.02 34.35
C LEU A 97 -1.04 -3.76 33.19
N SER A 98 -0.57 -4.96 32.83
CA SER A 98 -1.18 -5.73 31.73
C SER A 98 -2.65 -6.07 31.98
N ARG A 99 -3.01 -6.34 33.24
CA ARG A 99 -4.41 -6.57 33.63
C ARG A 99 -5.27 -5.32 33.57
N ILE A 100 -4.78 -4.18 34.04
CA ILE A 100 -5.53 -2.91 33.94
C ILE A 100 -5.82 -2.60 32.48
N LEU A 101 -4.84 -2.78 31.59
CA LEU A 101 -5.01 -2.56 30.17
C LEU A 101 -6.01 -3.59 29.57
N ASP A 102 -5.83 -4.88 29.84
CA ASP A 102 -6.70 -5.94 29.30
C ASP A 102 -8.16 -5.84 29.79
N ASP A 103 -8.38 -5.57 31.08
CA ASP A 103 -9.71 -5.50 31.70
C ASP A 103 -10.54 -4.31 31.18
N ASN A 104 -9.88 -3.27 30.69
CA ASN A 104 -10.48 -2.10 30.05
C ASN A 104 -10.37 -2.14 28.51
N GLY A 105 -9.88 -3.26 27.95
CA GLY A 105 -9.77 -3.45 26.51
C GLY A 105 -8.69 -2.62 25.82
N GLU A 106 -7.82 -1.94 26.57
CA GLU A 106 -6.76 -1.08 26.04
C GLU A 106 -5.75 -1.89 25.22
N ARG A 107 -5.24 -1.29 24.14
CA ARG A 107 -4.32 -1.95 23.21
C ARG A 107 -2.89 -1.46 23.43
N PRO A 108 -2.06 -2.17 24.21
CA PRO A 108 -0.65 -1.82 24.31
C PRO A 108 0.03 -1.96 22.95
N ILE A 109 1.13 -1.23 22.77
CA ILE A 109 2.00 -1.37 21.60
C ILE A 109 2.60 -2.77 21.63
N ASP A 110 2.07 -3.65 20.80
CA ASP A 110 2.50 -5.04 20.74
C ASP A 110 3.62 -5.22 19.72
N GLU A 111 4.80 -5.57 20.25
CA GLU A 111 5.98 -5.92 19.48
C GLU A 111 6.52 -7.30 19.91
N PHE A 112 5.78 -8.01 20.75
CA PHE A 112 6.19 -9.32 21.22
C PHE A 112 5.93 -10.35 20.10
N PRO A 113 6.94 -11.14 19.69
CA PRO A 113 6.85 -11.89 18.44
C PRO A 113 6.05 -13.19 18.54
N ILE A 114 5.53 -13.54 19.72
CA ILE A 114 4.82 -14.80 19.94
C ILE A 114 3.32 -14.51 20.16
N GLU A 115 2.50 -15.03 19.25
CA GLU A 115 1.05 -15.04 19.35
C GLU A 115 0.56 -16.34 19.98
N LEU A 116 -0.59 -16.24 20.66
CA LEU A 116 -1.31 -17.39 21.20
C LEU A 116 -2.57 -17.69 20.40
N ASP A 117 -2.97 -18.95 20.35
CA ASP A 117 -4.27 -19.37 19.81
C ASP A 117 -4.53 -18.85 18.38
N THR A 118 -3.53 -18.91 17.50
CA THR A 118 -3.67 -18.51 16.08
C THR A 118 -4.33 -19.62 15.26
N PHE A 119 -4.86 -19.26 14.09
CA PHE A 119 -5.48 -20.23 13.18
C PHE A 119 -4.51 -20.67 12.08
N ASP A 120 -4.51 -21.95 11.77
CA ASP A 120 -3.81 -22.51 10.62
C ASP A 120 -4.67 -23.62 10.00
N TYR A 121 -4.36 -24.01 8.77
CA TYR A 121 -5.04 -25.14 8.12
C TYR A 121 -4.50 -26.47 8.64
N ILE A 122 -5.39 -27.47 8.76
CA ILE A 122 -5.01 -28.85 9.04
C ILE A 122 -4.28 -29.41 7.82
N ASP A 123 -4.89 -29.26 6.65
CA ASP A 123 -4.29 -29.59 5.37
C ASP A 123 -4.49 -28.42 4.40
N GLU A 124 -3.39 -27.71 4.15
CA GLU A 124 -3.35 -26.56 3.25
C GLU A 124 -3.63 -26.97 1.79
N SER A 125 -3.45 -28.25 1.43
CA SER A 125 -3.76 -28.76 0.10
C SER A 125 -5.27 -28.99 -0.12
N ILE A 126 -6.05 -29.17 0.94
CA ILE A 126 -7.51 -29.32 0.84
C ILE A 126 -8.17 -28.01 0.41
N GLU A 127 -7.66 -26.87 0.87
CA GLU A 127 -8.10 -25.55 0.38
C GLU A 127 -7.72 -25.31 -1.08
N LYS A 128 -6.65 -25.96 -1.55
CA LYS A 128 -6.29 -26.00 -2.98
C LYS A 128 -7.20 -26.95 -3.78
N ALA A 129 -7.69 -28.04 -3.17
CA ALA A 129 -8.45 -29.11 -3.84
C ALA A 129 -9.99 -28.91 -3.85
N TYR A 130 -10.58 -28.23 -2.86
CA TYR A 130 -12.03 -27.97 -2.84
C TYR A 130 -12.51 -27.03 -3.95
N ARG A 131 -11.58 -26.33 -4.60
CA ARG A 131 -11.85 -25.44 -5.74
C ARG A 131 -11.83 -26.16 -7.09
N ILE A 132 -11.53 -27.47 -7.10
CA ILE A 132 -11.38 -28.29 -8.31
C ILE A 132 -12.68 -29.00 -8.75
N ASN A 133 -13.72 -29.00 -7.91
CA ASN A 133 -14.85 -29.93 -8.05
C ASN A 133 -16.23 -29.30 -8.35
N GLU A 134 -16.33 -28.03 -8.72
CA GLU A 134 -17.62 -27.42 -9.14
C GLU A 134 -17.71 -27.18 -10.65
N SER A 135 -17.83 -28.26 -11.45
CA SER A 135 -18.86 -28.42 -12.51
C SER A 135 -18.50 -29.54 -13.51
N PRO A 136 -19.24 -30.65 -13.55
CA PRO A 136 -19.14 -31.66 -14.60
C PRO A 136 -20.15 -31.36 -15.70
N GLU A 137 -19.79 -30.58 -16.74
CA GLU A 137 -20.40 -30.64 -18.10
C GLU A 137 -19.84 -29.56 -19.06
N SER A 138 -18.76 -29.87 -19.78
CA SER A 138 -18.60 -29.60 -21.23
C SER A 138 -17.21 -30.02 -21.69
N GLN A 139 -17.15 -31.05 -22.55
CA GLN A 139 -15.93 -31.56 -23.15
C GLN A 139 -15.55 -30.75 -24.40
N VAL A 140 -14.52 -29.89 -24.30
CA VAL A 140 -13.50 -29.65 -25.34
C VAL A 140 -12.19 -29.26 -24.63
N SER A 141 -11.14 -30.08 -24.79
CA SER A 141 -9.78 -29.97 -24.20
C SER A 141 -8.97 -28.78 -24.76
N THR A 142 -7.99 -28.16 -24.10
CA THR A 142 -6.97 -28.65 -23.14
C THR A 142 -6.58 -27.59 -22.09
N ASP A 143 -6.18 -28.07 -20.92
CA ASP A 143 -5.43 -27.41 -19.83
C ASP A 143 -6.15 -26.34 -19.00
N VAL A 144 -7.07 -26.83 -18.17
CA VAL A 144 -7.61 -26.10 -17.01
C VAL A 144 -6.86 -26.59 -15.77
N THR A 145 -5.93 -25.78 -15.29
CA THR A 145 -5.49 -25.84 -13.89
C THR A 145 -6.30 -24.78 -13.15
N GLU A 146 -7.25 -25.21 -12.33
CA GLU A 146 -7.93 -24.30 -11.40
C GLU A 146 -6.89 -23.71 -10.45
N ALA A 147 -6.80 -22.38 -10.45
CA ALA A 147 -5.88 -21.67 -9.58
C ALA A 147 -6.62 -21.19 -8.32
N VAL A 148 -5.85 -21.19 -7.23
CA VAL A 148 -6.33 -21.18 -5.85
C VAL A 148 -6.12 -19.79 -5.30
N SER A 149 -7.19 -19.03 -5.05
CA SER A 149 -7.11 -17.87 -4.15
C SER A 149 -6.93 -18.42 -2.73
N TYR A 150 -5.88 -18.03 -2.02
CA TYR A 150 -5.69 -18.51 -0.65
C TYR A 150 -6.49 -17.59 0.28
N VAL A 151 -7.46 -18.14 1.02
CA VAL A 151 -8.09 -17.45 2.16
C VAL A 151 -7.28 -17.87 3.37
N THR A 152 -6.86 -16.95 4.23
CA THR A 152 -6.16 -17.35 5.47
C THR A 152 -7.11 -18.11 6.40
N ALA A 153 -6.57 -18.98 7.25
CA ALA A 153 -7.40 -19.70 8.21
C ALA A 153 -8.19 -18.72 9.11
N GLU A 154 -7.58 -17.60 9.52
CA GLU A 154 -8.24 -16.57 10.33
C GLU A 154 -9.38 -15.87 9.59
N GLU A 155 -9.19 -15.45 8.35
CA GLU A 155 -10.28 -14.87 7.54
C GLU A 155 -11.45 -15.82 7.39
N LYS A 156 -11.16 -17.12 7.21
CA LYS A 156 -12.20 -18.15 7.11
C LYS A 156 -13.01 -18.24 8.40
N VAL A 157 -12.34 -18.20 9.57
CA VAL A 157 -13.04 -18.12 10.87
C VAL A 157 -13.83 -16.83 11.01
N ILE A 158 -13.27 -15.68 10.64
CA ILE A 158 -13.97 -14.38 10.70
C ILE A 158 -15.23 -14.41 9.82
N GLN A 159 -15.17 -14.99 8.62
CA GLN A 159 -16.36 -15.11 7.75
C GLN A 159 -17.41 -16.07 8.34
N ALA A 160 -16.99 -17.19 8.91
CA ALA A 160 -17.87 -18.11 9.61
C ALA A 160 -18.56 -17.43 10.80
N VAL A 161 -17.81 -16.64 11.59
CA VAL A 161 -18.34 -15.84 12.70
C VAL A 161 -19.26 -14.74 12.20
N LYS A 162 -18.87 -13.99 11.16
CA LYS A 162 -19.66 -12.92 10.57
C LYS A 162 -21.03 -13.42 10.10
N SER A 163 -21.07 -14.59 9.49
CA SER A 163 -22.29 -15.23 9.02
C SER A 163 -23.20 -15.74 10.16
N ASN A 164 -22.64 -15.89 11.37
CA ASN A 164 -23.32 -16.44 12.55
C ASN A 164 -23.15 -15.53 13.78
N VAL A 165 -23.05 -14.22 13.58
CA VAL A 165 -22.61 -13.27 14.62
C VAL A 165 -23.53 -13.26 15.83
N ASP A 166 -24.85 -13.44 15.64
CA ASP A 166 -25.84 -13.45 16.72
C ASP A 166 -25.62 -14.65 17.66
N GLU A 167 -25.33 -15.83 17.12
CA GLU A 167 -25.05 -17.03 17.92
C GLU A 167 -23.68 -16.93 18.58
N TRP A 168 -22.69 -16.41 17.87
CA TRP A 168 -21.33 -16.23 18.38
C TRP A 168 -21.27 -15.23 19.54
N LEU A 169 -22.00 -14.11 19.47
CA LEU A 169 -22.13 -13.13 20.56
C LEU A 169 -22.68 -13.75 21.85
N ASN A 170 -23.51 -14.78 21.71
CA ASN A 170 -24.15 -15.48 22.82
C ASN A 170 -23.43 -16.78 23.22
N PHE A 171 -22.32 -17.11 22.54
CA PHE A 171 -21.50 -18.26 22.86
C PHE A 171 -20.56 -17.96 24.02
N ALA A 172 -20.41 -18.93 24.92
CA ALA A 172 -19.49 -18.88 26.04
C ALA A 172 -18.73 -20.20 26.12
N THR A 173 -17.45 -20.14 26.48
CA THR A 173 -16.59 -21.31 26.66
C THR A 173 -15.65 -21.07 27.84
N GLU A 174 -15.05 -22.15 28.36
CA GLU A 174 -14.07 -22.06 29.44
C GLU A 174 -12.68 -21.81 28.86
N ILE A 175 -12.06 -20.69 29.21
CA ILE A 175 -10.71 -20.32 28.77
C ILE A 175 -9.85 -20.01 30.00
N TYR A 176 -8.75 -20.73 30.16
CA TYR A 176 -7.87 -20.66 31.33
C TYR A 176 -8.61 -20.81 32.68
N GLY A 177 -9.58 -21.72 32.76
CA GLY A 177 -10.32 -22.03 33.99
C GLY A 177 -11.41 -21.03 34.36
N LYS A 178 -11.79 -20.12 33.45
CA LYS A 178 -12.87 -19.13 33.64
C LYS A 178 -13.80 -19.13 32.44
N GLU A 179 -15.10 -18.99 32.71
CA GLU A 179 -16.09 -18.75 31.66
C GLU A 179 -15.82 -17.41 30.97
N PHE A 180 -15.76 -17.43 29.64
CA PHE A 180 -15.51 -16.26 28.80
C PHE A 180 -16.59 -16.13 27.72
N ASN A 181 -17.03 -14.90 27.49
CA ASN A 181 -17.88 -14.51 26.36
C ASN A 181 -17.38 -13.20 25.75
N VAL A 182 -17.78 -12.92 24.52
CA VAL A 182 -17.26 -11.78 23.76
C VAL A 182 -18.05 -10.48 23.93
N LYS A 183 -19.24 -10.50 24.56
CA LYS A 183 -20.20 -9.37 24.55
C LYS A 183 -19.61 -8.05 25.04
N LYS A 184 -18.89 -8.09 26.16
CA LYS A 184 -18.25 -6.88 26.71
C LYS A 184 -17.25 -6.27 25.72
N ARG A 185 -16.36 -7.10 25.16
CA ARG A 185 -15.36 -6.65 24.19
C ARG A 185 -15.99 -6.15 22.90
N ALA A 186 -17.04 -6.83 22.42
CA ALA A 186 -17.83 -6.41 21.26
C ALA A 186 -18.46 -5.02 21.47
N LEU A 187 -18.93 -4.71 22.68
CA LEU A 187 -19.44 -3.38 22.99
C LEU A 187 -18.33 -2.34 23.08
N ASP A 188 -17.25 -2.68 23.80
CA ASP A 188 -16.11 -1.78 24.01
C ASP A 188 -15.47 -1.36 22.69
N ILE A 189 -15.33 -2.28 21.73
CA ILE A 189 -14.76 -1.96 20.40
C ILE A 189 -15.67 -1.05 19.57
N LEU A 190 -16.99 -1.24 19.63
CA LEU A 190 -17.93 -0.38 18.91
C LEU A 190 -17.98 1.02 19.51
N LYS A 191 -17.98 1.13 20.84
CA LYS A 191 -18.04 2.41 21.56
C LYS A 191 -16.82 3.31 21.35
N ARG A 192 -15.72 2.79 20.82
CA ARG A 192 -14.53 3.59 20.47
C ARG A 192 -14.76 4.48 19.26
N ASP A 193 -15.52 3.97 18.29
CA ASP A 193 -15.70 4.63 17.00
C ASP A 193 -17.10 5.24 16.86
N ILE A 194 -18.09 4.71 17.60
CA ILE A 194 -19.49 5.09 17.47
C ILE A 194 -20.07 5.38 18.85
N GLU A 195 -20.73 6.53 18.99
CA GLU A 195 -21.60 6.77 20.14
C GLU A 195 -22.79 5.79 20.08
N LEU A 196 -22.72 4.74 20.88
CA LEU A 196 -23.67 3.64 20.87
C LEU A 196 -24.44 3.62 22.20
N PRO A 197 -25.74 3.98 22.25
CA PRO A 197 -26.54 4.11 23.47
C PRO A 197 -26.96 2.73 24.01
N ILE A 198 -25.98 1.84 24.19
CA ILE A 198 -26.15 0.47 24.65
C ILE A 198 -25.12 0.24 25.75
N ARG A 199 -25.55 -0.36 26.85
CA ARG A 199 -24.65 -0.84 27.91
C ARG A 199 -24.86 -2.32 28.16
N LEU A 200 -23.90 -2.93 28.84
CA LEU A 200 -23.98 -4.33 29.25
C LEU A 200 -24.39 -4.40 30.72
N GLU A 201 -25.55 -5.01 31.01
CA GLU A 201 -26.01 -5.31 32.38
C GLU A 201 -26.27 -6.81 32.52
N ASN A 202 -25.68 -7.45 33.54
CA ASN A 202 -25.84 -8.89 33.79
C ASN A 202 -25.64 -9.75 32.51
N ASN A 203 -24.67 -9.37 31.67
CA ASN A 203 -24.36 -10.02 30.39
C ASN A 203 -25.45 -9.91 29.30
N GLN A 204 -26.35 -8.93 29.41
CA GLN A 204 -27.34 -8.59 28.39
C GLN A 204 -27.15 -7.15 27.92
N PHE A 205 -27.31 -6.93 26.61
CA PHE A 205 -27.30 -5.59 26.05
C PHE A 205 -28.62 -4.89 26.35
N VAL A 206 -28.54 -3.67 26.89
CA VAL A 206 -29.68 -2.84 27.26
C VAL A 206 -29.45 -1.44 26.69
N PHE A 207 -30.49 -0.82 26.13
CA PHE A 207 -30.39 0.58 25.73
C PHE A 207 -30.15 1.48 26.95
N ASP A 208 -29.31 2.50 26.78
CA ASP A 208 -29.00 3.50 27.78
C ASP A 208 -29.42 4.89 27.30
N ILE A 209 -30.47 5.43 27.92
CA ILE A 209 -31.06 6.72 27.57
C ILE A 209 -30.19 7.89 28.08
N SER A 210 -29.39 7.65 29.12
CA SER A 210 -28.57 8.70 29.76
C SER A 210 -27.42 9.21 28.87
N GLU A 211 -26.98 8.40 27.91
CA GLU A 211 -26.00 8.81 26.90
C GLU A 211 -26.60 9.77 25.85
N ILE A 212 -27.93 9.77 25.69
CA ILE A 212 -28.64 10.63 24.72
C ILE A 212 -29.06 11.96 25.37
N GLU A 213 -29.50 11.94 26.63
CA GLU A 213 -30.02 13.13 27.34
C GLU A 213 -28.94 14.14 27.76
N ASN A 214 -27.68 13.73 27.96
CA ASN A 214 -26.58 14.62 28.37
C ASN A 214 -26.16 15.67 27.30
N LYS A 215 -26.72 15.61 26.08
CA LYS A 215 -26.42 16.59 25.01
C LYS A 215 -27.35 17.80 24.98
N ASP A 216 -28.59 17.68 25.47
CA ASP A 216 -29.55 18.80 25.42
C ASP A 216 -29.30 19.87 26.52
N GLU A 217 -28.54 19.56 27.57
CA GLU A 217 -28.18 20.53 28.63
C GLU A 217 -26.83 21.23 28.41
N GLY A 218 -26.00 20.80 27.44
CA GLY A 218 -24.62 21.26 27.25
C GLY A 218 -24.43 22.54 26.40
N ALA A 219 -25.47 23.11 25.83
CA ALA A 219 -25.35 24.19 24.82
C ALA A 219 -25.59 25.63 25.34
N ASN A 220 -25.75 25.87 26.64
CA ASN A 220 -25.89 27.23 27.17
C ASN A 220 -25.18 27.43 28.53
N ILE A 221 -23.87 27.61 28.50
CA ILE A 221 -23.16 28.30 29.59
C ILE A 221 -23.06 29.78 29.21
N ILE A 222 -24.06 30.56 29.62
CA ILE A 222 -23.96 32.02 29.75
C ILE A 222 -23.46 32.31 31.17
N PRO A 223 -22.50 33.23 31.39
CA PRO A 223 -22.01 33.52 32.74
C PRO A 223 -23.12 34.06 33.64
N GLU A 224 -23.20 33.52 34.87
CA GLU A 224 -24.11 33.98 35.92
C GLU A 224 -23.97 35.49 36.19
N ASN A 225 -25.05 36.23 35.98
CA ASN A 225 -25.45 37.28 36.91
C ASN A 225 -26.93 37.66 36.69
N SER A 226 -27.82 37.15 37.54
CA SER A 226 -28.85 37.93 38.23
C SER A 226 -29.86 37.00 38.89
N ALA A 227 -29.97 37.16 40.21
CA ALA A 227 -30.86 36.44 41.09
C ALA A 227 -32.32 36.83 40.89
N VAL A 228 -33.24 35.86 40.90
CA VAL A 228 -34.59 36.01 41.47
C VAL A 228 -35.09 34.65 42.00
N GLN A 229 -35.63 34.67 43.23
CA GLN A 229 -36.29 33.57 43.96
C GLN A 229 -37.82 33.54 43.70
N PRO A 230 -38.51 32.42 44.00
CA PRO A 230 -39.74 31.99 43.32
C PRO A 230 -41.03 32.32 44.09
N SER A 231 -42.17 32.37 43.38
CA SER A 231 -43.50 32.23 44.00
C SER A 231 -44.55 31.69 43.02
N ASP A 232 -44.94 30.44 43.26
CA ASP A 232 -46.30 29.90 43.40
C ASP A 232 -47.46 30.29 42.46
N ILE A 233 -47.97 29.22 41.82
CA ILE A 233 -49.36 28.72 41.82
C ILE A 233 -50.42 29.41 40.93
N GLN A 234 -50.78 28.65 39.89
CA GLN A 234 -52.11 28.35 39.31
C GLN A 234 -53.17 29.46 39.23
N THR A 235 -53.72 29.68 38.03
CA THR A 235 -55.05 29.12 37.65
C THR A 235 -55.44 29.39 36.18
N ALA A 236 -56.00 28.35 35.58
CA ALA A 236 -57.14 28.34 34.66
C ALA A 236 -56.98 28.70 33.16
N THR A 237 -57.06 27.60 32.38
CA THR A 237 -58.02 27.29 31.31
C THR A 237 -57.90 27.90 29.91
N ASP A 238 -57.74 26.94 28.99
CA ASP A 238 -58.45 26.72 27.72
C ASP A 238 -57.82 27.25 26.43
N GLY A 239 -57.65 26.32 25.49
CA GLY A 239 -57.04 26.52 24.19
C GLY A 239 -56.21 25.31 23.81
N GLY A 240 -56.77 24.44 22.98
CA GLY A 240 -56.11 23.21 22.54
C GLY A 240 -54.78 23.48 21.83
N GLU A 241 -53.71 22.97 22.42
CA GLU A 241 -52.49 22.63 21.72
C GLU A 241 -52.36 21.11 21.74
N THR A 242 -52.18 20.53 20.55
CA THR A 242 -51.68 19.17 20.39
C THR A 242 -50.37 19.06 21.15
N VAL A 243 -50.37 18.27 22.22
CA VAL A 243 -49.14 17.84 22.89
C VAL A 243 -48.31 17.08 21.85
N GLU A 244 -47.24 17.72 21.33
CA GLU A 244 -46.16 17.01 20.66
C GLU A 244 -45.65 15.96 21.66
N SER A 245 -45.92 14.69 21.37
CA SER A 245 -45.28 13.60 22.11
C SER A 245 -43.79 13.72 21.89
N LYS A 246 -43.02 13.94 22.97
CA LYS A 246 -41.55 13.80 22.94
C LYS A 246 -41.22 12.48 22.25
N GLU A 247 -40.59 12.58 21.09
CA GLU A 247 -40.16 11.44 20.28
C GLU A 247 -39.19 10.60 21.11
N ASP A 248 -39.35 9.27 21.09
CA ASP A 248 -38.51 8.35 21.87
C ASP A 248 -37.03 8.52 21.42
N PRO A 249 -36.13 8.97 22.32
CA PRO A 249 -34.75 9.29 21.95
C PRO A 249 -34.01 8.12 21.29
N ILE A 250 -34.34 6.88 21.69
CA ILE A 250 -33.73 5.68 21.12
C ILE A 250 -34.25 5.46 19.69
N LYS A 251 -35.55 5.62 19.45
CA LYS A 251 -36.12 5.47 18.10
C LYS A 251 -35.56 6.52 17.15
N LYS A 252 -35.43 7.75 17.62
CA LYS A 252 -34.79 8.83 16.87
C LYS A 252 -33.33 8.48 16.55
N TRP A 253 -32.54 8.09 17.55
CA TRP A 253 -31.15 7.68 17.33
C TRP A 253 -31.02 6.51 16.35
N LEU A 254 -31.90 5.50 16.44
CA LEU A 254 -31.94 4.38 15.50
C LEU A 254 -32.20 4.87 14.07
N SER A 255 -33.21 5.71 13.87
CA SER A 255 -33.56 6.27 12.56
C SER A 255 -32.42 7.12 11.97
N ASP A 256 -31.85 8.03 12.77
CA ASP A 256 -30.74 8.90 12.37
C ASP A 256 -29.50 8.10 11.95
N ASN A 257 -29.31 6.90 12.50
CA ASN A 257 -28.22 5.97 12.17
C ASN A 257 -28.61 4.89 11.15
N GLY A 258 -29.77 5.02 10.49
CA GLY A 258 -30.22 4.12 9.42
C GLY A 258 -30.73 2.76 9.89
N PHE A 259 -31.08 2.62 11.17
CA PHE A 259 -31.66 1.41 11.75
C PHE A 259 -33.19 1.44 11.77
N ASN A 260 -33.78 0.24 11.72
CA ASN A 260 -35.21 0.07 11.96
C ASN A 260 -35.50 0.28 13.46
N GLU A 261 -36.47 1.15 13.78
CA GLU A 261 -36.90 1.49 15.15
C GLU A 261 -37.33 0.31 16.03
N LYS A 262 -37.53 -0.89 15.44
CA LYS A 262 -37.91 -2.11 16.15
C LYS A 262 -36.74 -3.02 16.53
N LEU A 263 -35.51 -2.68 16.15
CA LEU A 263 -34.35 -3.49 16.48
C LEU A 263 -34.08 -3.45 18.00
N ASN A 264 -33.79 -4.62 18.57
CA ASN A 264 -33.35 -4.69 19.96
C ASN A 264 -31.83 -4.40 20.07
N PRO A 265 -31.30 -4.12 21.27
CA PRO A 265 -29.89 -3.79 21.46
C PRO A 265 -28.92 -4.85 20.90
N GLU A 266 -29.26 -6.13 21.05
CA GLU A 266 -28.45 -7.25 20.58
C GLU A 266 -28.29 -7.21 19.05
N GLN A 267 -29.39 -7.02 18.32
CA GLN A 267 -29.40 -6.91 16.86
C GLN A 267 -28.68 -5.65 16.38
N VAL A 268 -28.74 -4.55 17.13
CA VAL A 268 -27.99 -3.32 16.81
C VAL A 268 -26.49 -3.59 16.92
N VAL A 269 -26.03 -4.20 18.02
CA VAL A 269 -24.61 -4.57 18.21
C VAL A 269 -24.15 -5.52 17.10
N ALA A 270 -24.90 -6.60 16.84
CA ALA A 270 -24.59 -7.56 15.78
C ALA A 270 -24.46 -6.89 14.41
N LYS A 271 -25.43 -6.05 14.03
CA LYS A 271 -25.39 -5.31 12.76
C LYS A 271 -24.22 -4.35 12.67
N GLN A 272 -23.88 -3.65 13.76
CA GLN A 272 -22.74 -2.74 13.78
C GLN A 272 -21.41 -3.49 13.65
N LEU A 273 -21.24 -4.62 14.34
CA LEU A 273 -20.03 -5.45 14.24
C LEU A 273 -19.78 -5.93 12.80
N VAL A 274 -20.82 -6.34 12.08
CA VAL A 274 -20.68 -6.85 10.71
C VAL A 274 -20.68 -5.76 9.63
N LYS A 275 -21.04 -4.51 10.00
CA LYS A 275 -21.07 -3.36 9.09
C LYS A 275 -19.68 -3.01 8.57
N ASN A 276 -18.66 -3.16 9.42
CA ASN A 276 -17.26 -2.94 9.08
C ASN A 276 -16.41 -4.09 9.62
N ASN A 277 -15.66 -4.76 8.74
CA ASN A 277 -14.78 -5.87 9.12
C ASN A 277 -13.75 -5.47 10.18
N LYS A 278 -13.37 -4.18 10.27
CA LYS A 278 -12.50 -3.61 11.32
C LYS A 278 -12.90 -4.05 12.73
N TYR A 279 -14.20 -4.15 13.03
CA TYR A 279 -14.64 -4.53 14.37
C TYR A 279 -14.42 -6.01 14.65
N LEU A 280 -14.77 -6.89 13.71
CA LEU A 280 -14.53 -8.33 13.88
C LEU A 280 -13.04 -8.65 13.88
N SER A 281 -12.28 -8.12 12.91
CA SER A 281 -10.83 -8.22 12.91
C SER A 281 -10.29 -7.68 14.23
N GLY A 282 -10.56 -6.44 14.62
CA GLY A 282 -10.06 -5.90 15.88
C GLY A 282 -10.44 -6.67 17.17
N LEU A 283 -11.45 -7.55 17.17
CA LEU A 283 -11.73 -8.48 18.27
C LEU A 283 -10.82 -9.71 18.23
N PHE A 284 -10.48 -10.20 17.04
CA PHE A 284 -9.62 -11.36 16.80
C PHE A 284 -8.13 -11.11 17.11
N SER A 285 -7.68 -9.86 17.31
CA SER A 285 -6.36 -9.58 17.93
C SER A 285 -6.23 -10.22 19.31
N ASN A 286 -7.33 -10.53 19.98
CA ASN A 286 -7.33 -11.12 21.31
C ASN A 286 -7.36 -12.65 21.25
N SER A 287 -6.36 -13.32 21.83
CA SER A 287 -6.29 -14.79 21.78
C SER A 287 -7.49 -15.49 22.45
N LYS A 288 -8.09 -14.92 23.51
CA LYS A 288 -9.32 -15.47 24.11
C LYS A 288 -10.49 -15.43 23.13
N VAL A 289 -10.56 -14.39 22.29
CA VAL A 289 -11.58 -14.30 21.25
C VAL A 289 -11.29 -15.31 20.15
N ARG A 290 -10.03 -15.47 19.70
CA ARG A 290 -9.68 -16.52 18.72
C ARG A 290 -10.01 -17.92 19.24
N LYS A 291 -9.64 -18.23 20.48
CA LYS A 291 -9.98 -19.50 21.15
C LYS A 291 -11.51 -19.70 21.26
N LEU A 292 -12.25 -18.67 21.68
CA LEU A 292 -13.72 -18.72 21.73
C LEU A 292 -14.32 -18.98 20.35
N SER A 293 -13.84 -18.26 19.32
CA SER A 293 -14.28 -18.42 17.95
C SER A 293 -13.97 -19.81 17.41
N TYR A 294 -12.81 -20.38 17.73
CA TYR A 294 -12.45 -21.76 17.40
C TYR A 294 -13.40 -22.77 18.03
N ASP A 295 -13.65 -22.64 19.35
CA ASP A 295 -14.56 -23.54 20.06
C ASP A 295 -15.99 -23.42 19.51
N PHE A 296 -16.41 -22.19 19.15
CA PHE A 296 -17.69 -21.92 18.50
C PHE A 296 -17.80 -22.65 17.16
N ILE A 297 -16.88 -22.42 16.21
CA ILE A 297 -16.95 -23.04 14.88
C ILE A 297 -16.89 -24.57 14.96
N MET A 298 -16.09 -25.12 15.88
CA MET A 298 -15.98 -26.56 16.09
C MET A 298 -17.26 -27.15 16.69
N SER A 299 -17.87 -26.45 17.66
CA SER A 299 -19.15 -26.89 18.25
C SER A 299 -20.32 -26.88 17.25
N ARG A 300 -20.23 -26.04 16.22
CA ARG A 300 -21.25 -25.88 15.17
C ARG A 300 -20.94 -26.63 13.88
N GLY A 301 -19.75 -27.23 13.77
CA GLY A 301 -19.31 -27.94 12.57
C GLY A 301 -19.16 -27.04 11.34
N LEU A 302 -18.82 -25.76 11.54
CA LEU A 302 -18.78 -24.76 10.45
C LEU A 302 -17.51 -24.88 9.60
N GLU A 303 -16.37 -25.25 10.19
CA GLU A 303 -15.07 -25.32 9.50
C GLU A 303 -14.21 -26.48 10.02
N SER A 304 -14.12 -27.58 9.26
CA SER A 304 -13.41 -28.79 9.70
C SER A 304 -11.92 -28.83 9.34
N ASN A 305 -11.45 -27.94 8.46
CA ASN A 305 -10.05 -27.88 8.01
C ASN A 305 -9.20 -26.86 8.79
N ILE A 306 -9.71 -26.29 9.88
CA ILE A 306 -9.00 -25.30 10.68
C ILE A 306 -8.47 -25.98 11.94
N LYS A 307 -7.21 -25.73 12.29
CA LYS A 307 -6.64 -26.08 13.60
C LYS A 307 -6.27 -24.81 14.35
N LEU A 308 -6.32 -24.92 15.67
CA LEU A 308 -5.78 -23.91 16.56
C LEU A 308 -4.31 -24.21 16.83
N VAL A 309 -3.44 -23.24 16.57
CA VAL A 309 -2.02 -23.27 16.89
C VAL A 309 -1.81 -22.47 18.16
N GLU A 310 -1.45 -23.17 19.23
CA GLU A 310 -1.35 -22.58 20.58
C GLU A 310 -0.25 -21.51 20.67
N TYR A 311 0.88 -21.70 19.97
CA TYR A 311 2.01 -20.77 19.94
C TYR A 311 2.52 -20.60 18.52
N SER A 312 2.62 -19.35 18.04
CA SER A 312 3.17 -19.06 16.71
C SER A 312 4.06 -17.82 16.73
N PHE A 313 5.10 -17.83 15.89
CA PHE A 313 5.89 -16.63 15.65
C PHE A 313 5.21 -15.79 14.57
N VAL A 314 4.97 -14.51 14.88
CA VAL A 314 4.43 -13.53 13.93
C VAL A 314 5.28 -13.46 12.65
N GLN A 315 6.59 -13.57 12.80
CA GLN A 315 7.55 -13.48 11.72
C GLN A 315 7.47 -14.65 10.74
N ASP A 316 7.06 -15.85 11.19
CA ASP A 316 6.99 -17.02 10.32
C ASP A 316 5.84 -16.87 9.31
N GLU A 317 4.68 -16.42 9.76
CA GLU A 317 3.56 -16.09 8.89
C GLU A 317 3.86 -14.87 8.02
N TYR A 318 4.48 -13.83 8.58
CA TYR A 318 4.86 -12.66 7.79
C TYR A 318 5.85 -13.01 6.66
N PHE A 319 6.85 -13.87 6.92
CA PHE A 319 7.78 -14.33 5.90
C PHE A 319 7.07 -15.10 4.78
N LYS A 320 6.19 -16.05 5.12
CA LYS A 320 5.39 -16.78 4.12
C LYS A 320 4.57 -15.82 3.25
N ASN A 321 3.94 -14.82 3.86
CA ASN A 321 3.09 -13.86 3.15
C ASN A 321 3.89 -12.93 2.23
N VAL A 322 5.06 -12.43 2.68
CA VAL A 322 5.97 -11.66 1.82
C VAL A 322 6.36 -12.49 0.59
N LYS A 323 6.81 -13.74 0.78
CA LYS A 323 7.20 -14.61 -0.33
C LYS A 323 6.03 -14.93 -1.27
N ARG A 324 4.83 -15.19 -0.72
CA ARG A 324 3.61 -15.43 -1.53
C ARG A 324 3.22 -14.19 -2.34
N THR A 325 3.25 -13.01 -1.74
CA THR A 325 2.91 -11.74 -2.39
C THR A 325 3.89 -11.41 -3.50
N LEU A 326 5.19 -11.55 -3.25
CA LEU A 326 6.21 -11.38 -4.28
C LEU A 326 6.03 -12.43 -5.38
N ASN A 327 5.80 -13.70 -5.04
CA ASN A 327 5.57 -14.75 -6.03
C ASN A 327 4.35 -14.47 -6.93
N ALA A 328 3.29 -13.89 -6.38
CA ALA A 328 2.07 -13.55 -7.13
C ALA A 328 2.35 -12.60 -8.31
N ASN A 329 3.34 -11.70 -8.18
CA ASN A 329 3.73 -10.77 -9.24
C ASN A 329 5.04 -11.19 -9.96
N HIS A 330 5.72 -12.23 -9.45
CA HIS A 330 7.05 -12.69 -9.84
C HIS A 330 7.19 -14.21 -9.72
N GLU A 331 6.93 -14.95 -10.79
CA GLU A 331 7.03 -16.41 -10.79
C GLU A 331 8.43 -16.92 -10.41
N GLU A 332 9.47 -16.11 -10.61
CA GLU A 332 10.87 -16.42 -10.28
C GLU A 332 11.13 -16.43 -8.76
N ILE A 333 10.33 -15.71 -7.97
CA ILE A 333 10.48 -15.63 -6.51
C ILE A 333 9.72 -16.80 -5.88
N THR A 334 10.45 -17.85 -5.50
CA THR A 334 9.90 -19.05 -4.85
C THR A 334 10.17 -19.06 -3.35
N MET A 335 9.52 -19.93 -2.56
CA MET A 335 9.85 -20.08 -1.12
C MET A 335 11.32 -20.43 -0.83
N SER A 336 12.07 -20.96 -1.81
CA SER A 336 13.48 -21.34 -1.67
C SER A 336 14.47 -20.31 -2.23
N SER A 337 14.01 -19.31 -2.96
CA SER A 337 14.88 -18.24 -3.51
C SER A 337 15.42 -17.33 -2.40
N SER A 338 16.66 -16.87 -2.57
CA SER A 338 17.39 -16.08 -1.58
C SER A 338 16.96 -14.62 -1.61
N ALA A 339 16.96 -13.94 -0.46
CA ALA A 339 16.61 -12.52 -0.40
C ALA A 339 17.55 -11.65 -1.26
N LYS A 340 18.83 -12.01 -1.36
CA LYS A 340 19.77 -11.29 -2.21
C LYS A 340 19.39 -11.37 -3.69
N ASP A 341 19.07 -12.56 -4.18
CA ASP A 341 18.72 -12.77 -5.58
C ASP A 341 17.36 -12.13 -5.89
N ASP A 342 16.39 -12.25 -4.99
CA ASP A 342 15.07 -11.62 -5.13
C ASP A 342 15.18 -10.09 -5.21
N PHE A 343 15.99 -9.48 -4.34
CA PHE A 343 16.24 -8.03 -4.37
C PHE A 343 16.86 -7.57 -5.70
N VAL A 344 17.85 -8.32 -6.20
CA VAL A 344 18.52 -8.02 -7.48
C VAL A 344 17.54 -8.14 -8.64
N LEU A 345 16.76 -9.22 -8.67
CA LEU A 345 15.72 -9.48 -9.67
C LEU A 345 14.72 -8.32 -9.73
N LEU A 346 14.17 -7.93 -8.58
CA LEU A 346 13.19 -6.86 -8.47
C LEU A 346 13.78 -5.51 -8.88
N THR A 347 15.01 -5.21 -8.45
CA THR A 347 15.73 -4.00 -8.86
C THR A 347 15.92 -3.95 -10.37
N MET A 348 16.37 -5.05 -10.98
CA MET A 348 16.53 -5.16 -12.44
C MET A 348 15.22 -4.94 -13.21
N LYS A 349 14.11 -5.46 -12.68
CA LYS A 349 12.79 -5.39 -13.32
C LYS A 349 12.16 -4.00 -13.22
N TYR A 350 12.30 -3.32 -12.08
CA TYR A 350 11.52 -2.10 -11.82
C TYR A 350 12.33 -0.81 -11.73
N SER A 351 13.54 -0.86 -11.17
CA SER A 351 14.22 0.36 -10.74
C SER A 351 15.63 0.55 -11.32
N LEU A 352 16.14 -0.40 -12.11
CA LEU A 352 17.47 -0.33 -12.70
C LEU A 352 17.66 0.92 -13.58
N ASP A 353 16.66 1.28 -14.38
CA ASP A 353 16.76 2.44 -15.26
C ASP A 353 16.93 3.74 -14.48
N SER A 354 16.12 3.93 -13.44
CA SER A 354 16.23 5.07 -12.53
C SER A 354 17.55 5.05 -11.75
N LEU A 355 17.99 3.87 -11.30
CA LEU A 355 19.23 3.70 -10.56
C LEU A 355 20.45 4.13 -11.38
N LEU A 356 20.52 3.74 -12.66
CA LEU A 356 21.67 3.99 -13.53
C LEU A 356 21.75 5.43 -14.05
N GLN A 357 20.64 6.14 -14.15
CA GLN A 357 20.57 7.50 -14.72
C GLN A 357 20.64 8.62 -13.67
N LYS A 358 20.78 8.28 -12.38
CA LYS A 358 20.71 9.26 -11.29
C LYS A 358 22.03 9.41 -10.56
N VAL A 359 22.29 10.63 -10.08
CA VAL A 359 23.46 10.97 -9.26
C VAL A 359 23.02 11.12 -7.81
N TYR A 360 23.68 10.39 -6.92
CA TYR A 360 23.34 10.36 -5.49
C TYR A 360 24.42 11.03 -4.65
N GLY A 361 24.01 11.66 -3.55
CA GLY A 361 24.91 12.32 -2.60
C GLY A 361 25.34 13.73 -3.03
N SER A 362 25.51 14.63 -2.05
CA SER A 362 25.92 16.03 -2.25
C SER A 362 27.44 16.21 -2.13
N GLU A 363 28.07 15.59 -1.12
CA GLU A 363 29.53 15.70 -0.87
C GLU A 363 30.34 14.61 -1.57
N THR A 364 29.88 13.36 -1.51
CA THR A 364 30.47 12.22 -2.23
C THR A 364 29.46 11.72 -3.24
N LYS A 365 29.70 12.01 -4.53
CA LYS A 365 28.80 11.59 -5.60
C LYS A 365 28.94 10.09 -5.84
N ILE A 366 27.84 9.37 -5.70
CA ILE A 366 27.71 7.98 -6.15
C ILE A 366 26.92 7.99 -7.46
N ILE A 367 27.52 7.47 -8.52
CA ILE A 367 26.95 7.47 -9.87
C ILE A 367 26.94 6.03 -10.40
N PRO A 368 25.87 5.25 -10.13
CA PRO A 368 25.81 3.85 -10.54
C PRO A 368 26.01 3.64 -12.04
N GLY A 369 25.51 4.55 -12.88
CA GLY A 369 25.73 4.51 -14.34
C GLY A 369 27.20 4.63 -14.74
N ALA A 370 27.97 5.51 -14.10
CA ALA A 370 29.40 5.63 -14.35
C ALA A 370 30.18 4.39 -13.85
N MET A 371 29.83 3.89 -12.66
CA MET A 371 30.39 2.65 -12.12
C MET A 371 30.12 1.44 -13.03
N LEU A 372 28.93 1.39 -13.65
CA LEU A 372 28.59 0.36 -14.64
C LEU A 372 29.51 0.42 -15.86
N ILE A 373 29.76 1.62 -16.40
CA ILE A 373 30.66 1.81 -17.54
C ILE A 373 32.08 1.37 -17.19
N GLU A 374 32.59 1.71 -16.00
CA GLU A 374 33.92 1.28 -15.56
C GLU A 374 34.04 -0.25 -15.53
N ARG A 375 33.05 -0.93 -14.93
CA ARG A 375 33.01 -2.41 -14.91
C ARG A 375 32.90 -3.01 -16.31
N LEU A 376 32.11 -2.41 -17.20
CA LEU A 376 32.03 -2.86 -18.59
C LEU A 376 33.34 -2.65 -19.36
N LYS A 377 34.12 -1.60 -19.05
CA LYS A 377 35.44 -1.36 -19.65
C LYS A 377 36.48 -2.40 -19.25
N GLU A 378 36.33 -3.07 -18.11
CA GLU A 378 37.19 -4.21 -17.75
C GLU A 378 36.99 -5.41 -18.69
N ILE A 379 35.76 -5.60 -19.19
CA ILE A 379 35.40 -6.66 -20.14
C ILE A 379 35.64 -6.20 -21.59
N TYR A 380 35.35 -4.92 -21.87
CA TYR A 380 35.39 -4.30 -23.18
C TYR A 380 36.29 -3.03 -23.13
N PRO A 381 37.62 -3.17 -23.23
CA PRO A 381 38.55 -2.05 -23.05
C PRO A 381 38.29 -0.84 -23.95
N ASP A 382 37.78 -1.08 -25.17
CA ASP A 382 37.50 -0.05 -26.18
C ASP A 382 36.02 0.38 -26.21
N LEU A 383 35.28 0.20 -25.10
CA LEU A 383 33.85 0.55 -25.02
C LEU A 383 33.62 2.05 -25.31
N PRO A 384 32.89 2.42 -26.40
CA PRO A 384 32.81 3.79 -26.88
C PRO A 384 31.68 4.58 -26.19
N VAL A 385 31.56 4.48 -24.87
CA VAL A 385 30.50 5.14 -24.10
C VAL A 385 31.05 5.80 -22.84
N GLN A 386 30.48 6.97 -22.52
CA GLN A 386 30.71 7.69 -21.28
C GLN A 386 29.39 8.06 -20.61
N PHE A 387 29.46 8.38 -19.32
CA PHE A 387 28.35 8.94 -18.56
C PHE A 387 28.53 10.46 -18.48
N VAL A 388 27.46 11.21 -18.75
CA VAL A 388 27.44 12.67 -18.73
C VAL A 388 26.41 13.14 -17.70
N GLU A 389 26.85 13.95 -16.75
CA GLU A 389 26.00 14.47 -15.68
C GLU A 389 25.28 15.77 -16.11
N ASP A 390 23.98 15.86 -15.79
CA ASP A 390 23.16 17.06 -15.88
C ASP A 390 22.25 17.21 -14.65
N ASN A 391 22.53 18.21 -13.82
CA ASN A 391 21.67 18.68 -12.71
C ASN A 391 21.12 17.55 -11.79
N GLY A 392 21.99 16.63 -11.34
CA GLY A 392 21.61 15.52 -10.44
C GLY A 392 21.04 14.28 -11.14
N SER A 393 20.90 14.34 -12.47
CA SER A 393 20.68 13.20 -13.35
C SER A 393 21.86 13.03 -14.29
N GLY A 394 21.90 11.96 -15.08
CA GLY A 394 22.88 11.84 -16.14
C GLY A 394 22.47 10.86 -17.22
N SER A 395 23.07 11.05 -18.39
CA SER A 395 22.80 10.31 -19.61
C SER A 395 24.05 9.56 -20.05
N PHE A 396 23.86 8.67 -21.02
CA PHE A 396 24.93 7.94 -21.66
C PHE A 396 25.17 8.56 -23.03
N GLU A 397 26.43 8.76 -23.40
CA GLU A 397 26.81 9.31 -24.70
C GLU A 397 27.86 8.44 -25.37
N PHE A 398 27.74 8.27 -26.70
CA PHE A 398 28.79 7.64 -27.48
C PHE A 398 29.99 8.57 -27.63
N THR A 399 31.20 8.04 -27.42
CA THR A 399 32.45 8.81 -27.50
C THR A 399 33.14 8.70 -28.86
N ASP A 400 32.82 7.66 -29.64
CA ASP A 400 33.48 7.35 -30.91
C ASP A 400 32.50 6.68 -31.89
N ALA A 401 32.33 7.28 -33.07
CA ALA A 401 31.36 6.84 -34.08
C ALA A 401 31.77 5.53 -34.79
N ASP A 402 33.07 5.35 -35.07
CA ASP A 402 33.56 4.17 -35.79
C ASP A 402 33.51 2.92 -34.88
N LEU A 403 33.88 3.08 -33.61
CA LEU A 403 33.75 2.03 -32.61
C LEU A 403 32.28 1.71 -32.31
N LYS A 404 31.40 2.71 -32.25
CA LYS A 404 29.95 2.52 -32.13
C LYS A 404 29.44 1.56 -33.22
N GLU A 405 29.67 1.89 -34.50
CA GLU A 405 29.19 1.07 -35.62
C GLU A 405 29.69 -0.38 -35.55
N LYS A 406 30.96 -0.57 -35.16
CA LYS A 406 31.58 -1.88 -34.99
C LYS A 406 30.94 -2.69 -33.85
N TYR A 407 30.68 -2.07 -32.71
CA TYR A 407 30.04 -2.73 -31.57
C TYR A 407 28.57 -3.05 -31.83
N LEU A 408 27.81 -2.13 -32.44
CA LEU A 408 26.41 -2.36 -32.79
C LEU A 408 26.29 -3.52 -33.78
N SER A 409 27.12 -3.53 -34.83
CA SER A 409 27.14 -4.62 -35.81
C SER A 409 27.52 -5.97 -35.18
N ARG A 410 28.50 -6.00 -34.27
CA ARG A 410 28.93 -7.23 -33.59
C ARG A 410 27.86 -7.81 -32.66
N ASN A 411 26.97 -6.96 -32.14
CA ASN A 411 25.93 -7.36 -31.19
C ASN A 411 24.54 -7.45 -31.84
N ASN A 412 24.44 -7.39 -33.18
CA ASN A 412 23.18 -7.40 -33.93
C ASN A 412 22.20 -6.29 -33.50
N MET A 413 22.73 -5.08 -33.32
CA MET A 413 21.96 -3.91 -32.89
C MET A 413 21.80 -2.91 -34.04
N GLU A 414 20.65 -2.23 -34.10
CA GLU A 414 20.37 -1.22 -35.13
C GLU A 414 21.28 0.01 -34.97
N GLN A 415 21.61 0.69 -36.08
CA GLN A 415 22.59 1.78 -36.08
C GLN A 415 22.14 3.04 -35.32
N ASP A 416 20.83 3.20 -35.16
CA ASP A 416 20.16 4.24 -34.40
C ASP A 416 19.92 3.85 -32.92
N THR A 417 20.42 2.70 -32.46
CA THR A 417 20.31 2.31 -31.05
C THR A 417 20.89 3.38 -30.13
N GLU A 418 20.08 3.87 -29.20
CA GLU A 418 20.45 4.86 -28.20
C GLU A 418 21.58 4.35 -27.25
N PRO A 419 22.49 5.22 -26.78
CA PRO A 419 23.61 4.83 -25.93
C PRO A 419 23.19 4.09 -24.65
N TYR A 420 22.08 4.51 -24.03
CA TYR A 420 21.55 3.85 -22.85
C TYR A 420 21.08 2.43 -23.16
N SER A 421 20.31 2.25 -24.24
CA SER A 421 19.85 0.94 -24.71
C SER A 421 21.03 0.03 -25.07
N PHE A 422 22.10 0.60 -25.63
CA PHE A 422 23.35 -0.11 -25.92
C PHE A 422 24.03 -0.63 -24.64
N ILE A 423 24.24 0.23 -23.64
CA ILE A 423 24.83 -0.17 -22.35
C ILE A 423 23.94 -1.15 -21.60
N LYS A 424 22.62 -0.91 -21.58
CA LYS A 424 21.64 -1.80 -20.97
C LYS A 424 21.78 -3.20 -21.58
N GLN A 425 21.74 -3.33 -22.90
CA GLN A 425 21.91 -4.63 -23.57
C GLN A 425 23.25 -5.30 -23.27
N LEU A 426 24.37 -4.57 -23.26
CA LEU A 426 25.68 -5.14 -22.90
C LEU A 426 25.75 -5.59 -21.44
N SER A 427 25.14 -4.84 -20.54
CA SER A 427 25.13 -5.15 -19.11
C SER A 427 24.27 -6.38 -18.79
N PHE A 428 23.13 -6.55 -19.48
CA PHE A 428 22.27 -7.73 -19.31
C PHE A 428 22.90 -9.03 -19.84
N LYS A 429 23.87 -8.97 -20.77
CA LYS A 429 24.70 -10.13 -21.15
C LYS A 429 25.58 -10.63 -20.00
N ASN A 430 25.73 -9.85 -18.92
CA ASN A 430 26.57 -10.16 -17.77
C ASN A 430 25.77 -9.96 -16.47
N TYR A 431 24.88 -10.91 -16.14
CA TYR A 431 24.04 -10.85 -14.93
C TYR A 431 24.86 -10.56 -13.67
N GLU A 432 26.01 -11.23 -13.51
CA GLU A 432 26.91 -11.04 -12.36
C GLU A 432 27.46 -9.61 -12.25
N LEU A 433 27.68 -8.92 -13.38
CA LEU A 433 28.15 -7.54 -13.37
C LEU A 433 27.10 -6.59 -12.80
N LEU A 434 25.85 -6.75 -13.21
CA LEU A 434 24.72 -5.99 -12.69
C LEU A 434 24.38 -6.38 -11.24
N LYS A 435 24.38 -7.67 -10.90
CA LYS A 435 24.20 -8.18 -9.54
C LYS A 435 25.24 -7.59 -8.59
N ASN A 436 26.51 -7.60 -8.98
CA ASN A 436 27.58 -7.02 -8.19
C ASN A 436 27.49 -5.48 -8.10
N LEU A 437 26.89 -4.80 -9.08
CA LEU A 437 26.69 -3.36 -9.02
C LEU A 437 25.56 -3.02 -8.05
N ILE A 438 24.42 -3.68 -8.19
CA ILE A 438 23.23 -3.48 -7.34
C ILE A 438 23.55 -3.80 -5.88
N THR A 439 24.36 -4.83 -5.63
CA THR A 439 24.68 -5.29 -4.27
C THR A 439 25.94 -4.67 -3.68
N ASP A 440 26.57 -3.74 -4.39
CA ASP A 440 27.74 -2.99 -3.94
C ASP A 440 27.40 -2.14 -2.70
N ASP A 441 28.28 -2.06 -1.70
CA ASP A 441 28.02 -1.32 -0.46
C ASP A 441 27.79 0.18 -0.70
N ALA A 442 28.37 0.75 -1.76
CA ALA A 442 28.13 2.14 -2.14
C ALA A 442 26.77 2.34 -2.84
N VAL A 443 26.20 1.29 -3.44
CA VAL A 443 25.02 1.38 -4.33
C VAL A 443 23.76 0.79 -3.70
N LYS A 444 23.86 -0.26 -2.88
CA LYS A 444 22.72 -1.07 -2.41
C LYS A 444 21.63 -0.28 -1.70
N TYR A 445 21.99 0.77 -0.96
CA TYR A 445 21.01 1.66 -0.31
C TYR A 445 20.20 2.45 -1.34
N TYR A 446 20.87 2.99 -2.36
CA TYR A 446 20.20 3.71 -3.45
C TYR A 446 19.36 2.76 -4.32
N ALA A 447 19.84 1.53 -4.55
CA ALA A 447 19.05 0.50 -5.20
C ALA A 447 17.74 0.20 -4.44
N GLN A 448 17.81 0.12 -3.10
CA GLN A 448 16.62 -0.09 -2.27
C GLN A 448 15.68 1.11 -2.33
N VAL A 449 16.19 2.35 -2.22
CA VAL A 449 15.39 3.57 -2.35
C VAL A 449 14.66 3.63 -3.69
N GLU A 450 15.33 3.29 -4.78
CA GLU A 450 14.71 3.30 -6.10
C GLU A 450 13.72 2.14 -6.28
N LEU A 451 13.98 0.95 -5.71
CA LEU A 451 13.06 -0.19 -5.76
C LEU A 451 11.77 0.09 -4.99
N LEU A 452 11.85 0.70 -3.80
CA LEU A 452 10.71 0.97 -2.91
C LEU A 452 9.64 1.89 -3.51
N LYS A 453 9.99 2.66 -4.54
CA LYS A 453 9.04 3.46 -5.30
C LYS A 453 8.03 2.62 -6.07
N TYR A 454 8.37 1.36 -6.33
CA TYR A 454 7.59 0.40 -7.11
C TYR A 454 7.12 -0.77 -6.26
N GLU A 455 8.02 -1.40 -5.50
CA GLU A 455 7.74 -2.61 -4.74
C GLU A 455 8.60 -2.67 -3.47
N ASN A 456 8.00 -3.05 -2.34
CA ASN A 456 8.72 -3.27 -1.09
C ASN A 456 8.85 -4.78 -0.81
N PRO A 457 10.02 -5.39 -1.05
CA PRO A 457 10.19 -6.81 -0.81
C PRO A 457 10.42 -7.18 0.66
N SER A 458 10.48 -6.20 1.58
CA SER A 458 10.79 -6.43 3.00
C SER A 458 12.10 -7.19 3.19
N ILE A 459 13.17 -6.74 2.52
CA ILE A 459 14.50 -7.36 2.57
C ILE A 459 15.48 -6.43 3.27
N SER A 460 16.22 -6.99 4.23
CA SER A 460 17.39 -6.35 4.83
C SER A 460 18.57 -6.45 3.86
N ILE A 461 18.99 -5.32 3.29
CA ILE A 461 20.12 -5.25 2.35
C ILE A 461 21.49 -5.27 3.06
N SER A 462 21.50 -5.04 4.37
CA SER A 462 22.68 -5.19 5.21
C SER A 462 23.02 -6.65 5.48
N GLU A 463 22.01 -7.48 5.74
CA GLU A 463 22.18 -8.91 6.10
C GLU A 463 21.84 -9.88 4.96
N TRP A 464 21.20 -9.40 3.88
CA TRP A 464 20.65 -10.22 2.80
C TRP A 464 19.68 -11.31 3.29
N GLU A 465 18.85 -10.93 4.27
CA GLU A 465 17.78 -11.74 4.84
C GLU A 465 16.45 -10.99 4.69
N TYR A 466 15.35 -11.74 4.56
CA TYR A 466 14.03 -11.13 4.69
C TYR A 466 13.88 -10.53 6.10
N ALA A 467 13.35 -9.31 6.19
CA ALA A 467 13.13 -8.60 7.45
C ALA A 467 12.47 -9.48 8.52
N PRO A 468 11.36 -10.22 8.28
CA PRO A 468 10.79 -11.13 9.29
C PRO A 468 11.78 -12.19 9.80
N VAL A 469 12.58 -12.79 8.90
CA VAL A 469 13.54 -13.83 9.26
C VAL A 469 14.64 -13.26 10.14
N ARG A 470 15.21 -12.13 9.71
CA ARG A 470 16.21 -11.37 10.47
C ARG A 470 15.67 -10.96 11.84
N ASP A 471 14.45 -10.42 11.88
CA ASP A 471 13.85 -9.88 13.10
C ASP A 471 13.60 -11.00 14.13
N LYS A 472 13.13 -12.17 13.69
CA LYS A 472 12.99 -13.38 14.54
C LYS A 472 14.33 -13.80 15.12
N LYS A 473 15.34 -13.96 14.26
CA LYS A 473 16.70 -14.34 14.64
C LYS A 473 17.30 -13.37 15.65
N ASN A 474 17.26 -12.07 15.36
CA ASN A 474 17.76 -11.01 16.25
C ASN A 474 17.04 -11.00 17.60
N TRP A 475 15.72 -11.22 17.60
CA TRP A 475 14.95 -11.28 18.83
C TRP A 475 15.32 -12.50 19.69
N VAL A 476 15.47 -13.68 19.08
CA VAL A 476 15.90 -14.92 19.76
C VAL A 476 17.30 -14.76 20.36
N GLU A 477 18.24 -14.22 19.58
CA GLU A 477 19.61 -13.94 20.04
C GLU A 477 19.63 -13.03 21.27
N LYS A 478 18.87 -11.92 21.20
CA LYS A 478 18.79 -10.92 22.25
C LYS A 478 18.15 -11.45 23.54
N ASN A 479 17.05 -12.19 23.43
CA ASN A 479 16.19 -12.53 24.56
C ASN A 479 16.45 -13.92 25.14
N LEU A 480 16.77 -14.93 24.32
CA LEU A 480 16.96 -16.31 24.77
C LEU A 480 18.44 -16.68 25.02
N LYS A 481 19.38 -15.96 24.40
CA LYS A 481 20.84 -16.19 24.52
C LYS A 481 21.24 -17.67 24.35
N PRO A 482 20.95 -18.29 23.19
CA PRO A 482 21.15 -19.72 23.02
C PRO A 482 22.64 -20.10 22.99
N GLU A 483 22.91 -21.37 23.30
CA GLU A 483 24.26 -21.88 23.58
C GLU A 483 25.18 -21.96 22.34
N SER A 484 24.63 -21.94 21.11
CA SER A 484 25.37 -22.00 19.85
C SER A 484 24.75 -21.13 18.76
N LYS A 485 25.59 -20.68 17.81
CA LYS A 485 25.16 -19.82 16.68
C LYS A 485 24.17 -20.48 15.73
N ASP A 486 24.22 -21.80 15.59
CA ASP A 486 23.33 -22.51 14.64
C ASP A 486 21.92 -22.74 15.21
N LYS A 487 21.69 -22.52 16.52
CA LYS A 487 20.37 -22.74 17.16
C LYS A 487 19.39 -21.57 17.01
N HIS A 488 19.82 -20.44 16.47
CA HIS A 488 19.01 -19.20 16.49
C HIS A 488 17.69 -19.31 15.70
N THR A 489 17.61 -20.20 14.70
CA THR A 489 16.45 -20.34 13.80
C THR A 489 15.55 -21.53 14.11
N ASP A 490 15.98 -22.44 14.98
CA ASP A 490 15.33 -23.75 15.17
C ASP A 490 14.36 -23.76 16.36
N TYR A 491 14.31 -22.71 17.17
CA TYR A 491 13.38 -22.62 18.28
C TYR A 491 11.94 -22.53 17.79
N THR A 492 11.08 -23.38 18.34
CA THR A 492 9.63 -23.20 18.19
C THR A 492 9.15 -22.05 19.08
N ALA A 493 7.99 -21.47 18.75
CA ALA A 493 7.40 -20.40 19.56
C ALA A 493 7.09 -20.88 20.99
N GLU A 494 6.64 -22.12 21.13
CA GLU A 494 6.39 -22.77 22.42
C GLU A 494 7.68 -22.93 23.24
N GLU A 495 8.76 -23.43 22.64
CA GLU A 495 10.06 -23.57 23.31
C GLU A 495 10.58 -22.21 23.80
N ALA A 496 10.51 -21.19 22.93
CA ALA A 496 10.91 -19.83 23.27
C ALA A 496 10.09 -19.26 24.43
N PHE A 497 8.76 -19.44 24.39
CA PHE A 497 7.85 -18.97 25.43
C PHE A 497 8.12 -19.65 26.78
N ASN A 498 8.29 -20.97 26.78
CA ASN A 498 8.61 -21.75 27.97
C ASN A 498 9.99 -21.42 28.55
N MET A 499 10.98 -21.17 27.68
CA MET A 499 12.30 -20.69 28.11
C MET A 499 12.21 -19.31 28.77
N LEU A 500 11.40 -18.40 28.24
CA LEU A 500 11.16 -17.09 28.87
C LEU A 500 10.51 -17.26 30.24
N ARG A 501 9.47 -18.09 30.38
CA ARG A 501 8.81 -18.37 31.68
C ARG A 501 9.82 -18.77 32.74
N LYS A 502 10.66 -19.75 32.40
CA LYS A 502 11.69 -20.29 33.28
C LYS A 502 12.78 -19.27 33.60
N THR A 503 13.32 -18.57 32.59
CA THR A 503 14.43 -17.63 32.74
C THR A 503 14.04 -16.39 33.54
N LEU A 504 12.77 -15.99 33.42
CA LEU A 504 12.22 -14.82 34.08
C LEU A 504 11.56 -15.14 35.42
N GLU A 505 11.61 -16.40 35.86
CA GLU A 505 11.05 -16.90 37.13
C GLU A 505 9.56 -16.52 37.29
N ILE A 506 8.77 -16.65 36.21
CA ILE A 506 7.34 -16.38 36.22
C ILE A 506 6.62 -17.58 36.83
N SER A 507 5.71 -17.34 37.78
CA SER A 507 4.94 -18.38 38.47
C SER A 507 4.08 -19.18 37.48
N GLU A 508 4.00 -20.50 37.68
CA GLU A 508 3.07 -21.39 36.95
C GLU A 508 1.59 -21.08 37.24
N GLU A 509 1.29 -20.31 38.30
CA GLU A 509 -0.07 -19.84 38.58
C GLU A 509 -0.55 -18.78 37.58
N ILE A 510 0.39 -18.10 36.89
CA ILE A 510 0.09 -17.14 35.83
C ILE A 510 -0.08 -17.91 34.52
N ASN A 511 -1.30 -17.91 33.97
CA ASN A 511 -1.58 -18.58 32.70
C ASN A 511 -0.86 -17.92 31.51
N ASP A 512 -0.77 -18.63 30.39
CA ASP A 512 0.02 -18.19 29.23
C ASP A 512 -0.49 -16.88 28.63
N TYR A 513 -1.80 -16.62 28.65
CA TYR A 513 -2.36 -15.35 28.20
C TYR A 513 -1.90 -14.16 29.05
N GLU A 514 -1.98 -14.29 30.38
CA GLU A 514 -1.50 -13.25 31.30
C GLU A 514 0.01 -13.05 31.15
N MET A 515 0.77 -14.14 31.01
CA MET A 515 2.21 -14.08 30.75
C MET A 515 2.53 -13.39 29.41
N ARG A 516 1.82 -13.70 28.32
CA ARG A 516 2.01 -13.04 27.01
C ARG A 516 1.81 -11.54 27.16
N ASN A 517 0.74 -11.11 27.82
CA ASN A 517 0.48 -9.67 28.04
C ASN A 517 1.56 -9.00 28.90
N MET A 518 2.15 -9.72 29.87
CA MET A 518 3.34 -9.23 30.58
C MET A 518 4.54 -9.10 29.64
N MET A 519 4.72 -10.04 28.70
CA MET A 519 5.82 -10.02 27.74
C MET A 519 5.70 -8.86 26.74
N VAL A 520 4.48 -8.47 26.34
CA VAL A 520 4.24 -7.25 25.55
C VAL A 520 4.85 -6.02 26.23
N ILE A 521 4.58 -5.84 27.53
CA ILE A 521 5.14 -4.73 28.31
C ILE A 521 6.66 -4.89 28.50
N ARG A 522 7.13 -6.13 28.69
CA ARG A 522 8.57 -6.43 28.83
C ARG A 522 9.35 -6.13 27.56
N GLU A 523 8.79 -6.39 26.38
CA GLU A 523 9.47 -6.12 25.11
C GLU A 523 9.78 -4.62 25.01
N ARG A 524 8.82 -3.77 25.38
CA ARG A 524 9.01 -2.31 25.48
C ARG A 524 10.07 -1.94 26.52
N TYR A 525 10.07 -2.58 27.71
CA TYR A 525 11.12 -2.36 28.73
C TYR A 525 12.53 -2.76 28.25
N ASN A 526 12.62 -3.80 27.40
CA ASN A 526 13.87 -4.32 26.86
C ASN A 526 14.38 -3.52 25.64
N LYS A 527 13.60 -2.58 25.10
CA LYS A 527 14.11 -1.66 24.08
C LYS A 527 15.17 -0.74 24.68
N THR A 528 16.32 -0.70 24.01
CA THR A 528 17.45 0.13 24.40
C THR A 528 17.22 1.52 23.79
N SER A 529 16.62 2.44 24.54
CA SER A 529 16.86 3.85 24.20
C SER A 529 18.36 4.09 24.38
N TYR A 530 19.00 4.77 23.42
CA TYR A 530 20.41 5.20 23.51
C TYR A 530 20.70 5.96 24.82
N LEU A 531 19.65 6.40 25.51
CA LEU A 531 19.65 7.14 26.75
C LEU A 531 18.60 6.51 27.69
N SER A 532 19.03 5.79 28.74
CA SER A 532 18.15 5.03 29.66
C SER A 532 17.11 5.84 30.44
N TYR A 533 17.04 7.15 30.22
CA TYR A 533 16.15 8.11 30.89
C TYR A 533 15.04 8.64 29.97
N HIS A 534 15.01 8.27 28.69
CA HIS A 534 13.86 8.56 27.85
C HIS A 534 12.72 7.62 28.22
N PRO A 535 11.49 8.15 28.40
CA PRO A 535 10.33 7.29 28.59
C PRO A 535 10.08 6.44 27.34
N VAL A 536 9.56 5.24 27.56
CA VAL A 536 9.09 4.34 26.49
C VAL A 536 7.57 4.32 26.51
N ASP A 537 6.93 4.65 25.40
CA ASP A 537 5.48 4.53 25.25
C ASP A 537 5.05 3.07 25.30
N ILE A 538 3.99 2.77 26.06
CA ILE A 538 3.46 1.43 26.29
C ILE A 538 2.09 1.26 25.66
N CYS A 539 1.21 2.25 25.81
CA CYS A 539 -0.15 2.19 25.29
C CYS A 539 -0.64 3.61 25.00
N TYR A 540 -1.18 3.80 23.80
CA TYR A 540 -1.77 5.06 23.36
C TYR A 540 -3.28 5.05 23.59
N SER A 541 -3.88 6.22 23.75
CA SER A 541 -5.34 6.40 23.80
C SER A 541 -6.04 5.57 24.87
N ILE A 542 -5.47 5.56 26.09
CA ILE A 542 -6.11 4.90 27.22
C ILE A 542 -7.33 5.69 27.72
N SER A 543 -8.35 4.97 28.18
CA SER A 543 -9.56 5.56 28.76
C SER A 543 -9.27 6.26 30.09
N GLU A 544 -10.08 7.27 30.44
CA GLU A 544 -10.00 7.96 31.74
C GLU A 544 -10.08 6.99 32.92
N LYS A 545 -10.85 5.90 32.76
CA LYS A 545 -10.95 4.83 33.75
C LYS A 545 -9.59 4.14 33.97
N SER A 546 -8.86 3.84 32.90
CA SER A 546 -7.50 3.30 32.97
C SER A 546 -6.53 4.31 33.60
N VAL A 547 -6.66 5.62 33.26
CA VAL A 547 -5.87 6.69 33.90
C VAL A 547 -6.07 6.71 35.41
N ALA A 548 -7.33 6.65 35.87
CA ALA A 548 -7.66 6.62 37.28
C ALA A 548 -7.08 5.37 37.98
N MET A 549 -7.25 4.18 37.38
CA MET A 549 -6.72 2.92 37.93
C MET A 549 -5.18 2.92 38.05
N ILE A 550 -4.49 3.45 37.05
CA ILE A 550 -3.02 3.57 37.07
C ILE A 550 -2.60 4.58 38.15
N SER A 551 -3.30 5.71 38.25
CA SER A 551 -2.98 6.78 39.20
C SER A 551 -3.16 6.34 40.66
N GLU A 552 -4.25 5.63 40.97
CA GLU A 552 -4.51 5.08 42.32
C GLU A 552 -3.46 4.06 42.74
N ARG A 553 -2.89 3.30 41.78
CA ARG A 553 -1.86 2.29 42.01
C ARG A 553 -0.44 2.77 41.72
N SER A 554 -0.21 4.09 41.67
CA SER A 554 1.11 4.70 41.41
C SER A 554 2.24 4.17 42.31
N HIS A 555 1.92 3.75 43.54
CA HIS A 555 2.89 3.15 44.47
C HIS A 555 3.35 1.72 44.05
N GLU A 556 2.45 0.92 43.46
CA GLU A 556 2.75 -0.40 42.89
C GLU A 556 3.42 -0.27 41.53
N LEU A 557 2.94 0.66 40.71
CA LEU A 557 3.39 0.93 39.34
C LEU A 557 4.52 1.96 39.30
N THR A 558 5.52 1.83 40.19
CA THR A 558 6.66 2.75 40.21
C THR A 558 7.38 2.76 38.86
N GLY A 559 7.59 3.94 38.28
CA GLY A 559 8.19 4.12 36.96
C GLY A 559 7.20 4.04 35.79
N ILE A 560 5.90 3.88 36.05
CA ILE A 560 4.82 4.05 35.07
C ILE A 560 4.15 5.40 35.30
N SER A 561 3.88 6.12 34.22
CA SER A 561 3.22 7.42 34.24
C SER A 561 2.22 7.51 33.09
N VAL A 562 1.29 8.45 33.20
CA VAL A 562 0.37 8.81 32.12
C VAL A 562 0.66 10.24 31.72
N GLU A 563 0.94 10.46 30.45
CA GLU A 563 1.21 11.78 29.87
C GLU A 563 0.20 12.08 28.77
N ILE A 564 -0.03 13.36 28.49
CA ILE A 564 -0.90 13.80 27.39
C ILE A 564 0.00 14.11 26.19
N GLU A 565 -0.17 13.36 25.09
CA GLU A 565 0.59 13.55 23.86
C GLU A 565 -0.33 13.84 22.67
N PRO A 566 0.13 14.64 21.69
CA PRO A 566 -0.57 14.77 20.42
C PRO A 566 -0.42 13.48 19.61
N LEU A 567 -1.54 12.86 19.23
CA LEU A 567 -1.57 11.74 18.30
C LEU A 567 -2.18 12.15 16.98
N ARG A 568 -1.64 11.64 15.88
CA ARG A 568 -2.21 11.87 14.54
C ARG A 568 -3.63 11.34 14.50
N TYR A 569 -4.54 12.07 13.88
CA TYR A 569 -5.94 11.68 13.73
C TYR A 569 -6.47 12.12 12.37
N TYR A 570 -7.24 11.24 11.73
CA TYR A 570 -7.85 11.46 10.44
C TYR A 570 -9.37 11.50 10.59
N PRO A 571 -9.99 12.70 10.67
CA PRO A 571 -11.42 12.83 10.99
C PRO A 571 -12.38 12.25 9.94
N GLN A 572 -11.87 11.96 8.74
CA GLN A 572 -12.66 11.44 7.62
C GLN A 572 -12.23 10.02 7.21
N ASP A 573 -11.56 9.29 8.11
CA ASP A 573 -11.16 7.87 7.99
C ASP A 573 -10.43 7.53 6.68
N ASP A 574 -11.17 7.12 5.65
CA ASP A 574 -10.69 6.59 4.37
C ASP A 574 -10.70 7.63 3.22
N VAL A 575 -11.14 8.86 3.48
CA VAL A 575 -11.23 9.91 2.47
C VAL A 575 -9.83 10.32 2.02
N ALA A 576 -9.57 10.18 0.71
CA ALA A 576 -8.28 10.46 0.08
C ALA A 576 -7.10 9.67 0.70
N ALA A 577 -7.34 8.48 1.26
CA ALA A 577 -6.31 7.68 1.94
C ALA A 577 -5.02 7.49 1.12
N HIS A 578 -5.13 7.12 -0.16
CA HIS A 578 -3.96 6.92 -1.04
C HIS A 578 -3.23 8.22 -1.41
N ALA A 579 -3.91 9.37 -1.32
CA ALA A 579 -3.29 10.68 -1.54
C ALA A 579 -2.54 11.14 -0.29
N ILE A 580 -3.22 11.12 0.85
CA ILE A 580 -2.66 11.54 2.15
C ILE A 580 -1.50 10.61 2.51
N GLY A 581 -1.68 9.31 2.32
CA GLY A 581 -0.72 8.28 2.71
C GLY A 581 -0.71 8.05 4.22
N TYR A 582 0.00 7.01 4.62
CA TYR A 582 -0.03 6.53 6.00
C TYR A 582 1.29 6.72 6.74
N LEU A 583 1.20 6.61 8.07
CA LEU A 583 2.33 6.71 8.98
C LEU A 583 2.90 5.33 9.35
N GLY A 584 4.18 5.26 9.73
CA GLY A 584 4.79 4.01 10.21
C GLY A 584 6.12 4.20 10.92
N LYS A 585 6.58 3.15 11.58
CA LYS A 585 7.86 3.13 12.32
C LYS A 585 9.04 3.15 11.36
N ILE A 586 10.14 3.78 11.76
CA ILE A 586 11.43 3.70 11.06
C ILE A 586 11.95 2.26 11.14
N ALA A 587 11.96 1.54 10.02
CA ALA A 587 12.23 0.10 10.00
C ALA A 587 13.18 -0.32 8.87
N GLN A 588 13.17 0.39 7.74
CA GLN A 588 14.01 0.07 6.60
C GLN A 588 15.40 0.68 6.74
N ASP A 589 16.42 0.01 6.19
CA ASP A 589 17.82 0.43 6.33
C ASP A 589 18.05 1.87 5.80
N TYR A 590 17.41 2.26 4.69
CA TYR A 590 17.48 3.62 4.17
C TYR A 590 16.83 4.67 5.09
N GLU A 591 15.72 4.31 5.76
CA GLU A 591 15.01 5.21 6.68
C GLU A 591 15.85 5.46 7.94
N ILE A 592 16.55 4.43 8.42
CA ILE A 592 17.47 4.57 9.55
C ILE A 592 18.60 5.57 9.19
N GLN A 593 19.17 5.45 7.98
CA GLN A 593 20.21 6.37 7.54
C GLN A 593 19.68 7.81 7.36
N ASP A 594 18.54 7.99 6.70
CA ASP A 594 18.00 9.33 6.47
C ASP A 594 17.46 9.96 7.77
N TYR A 595 16.53 9.30 8.44
CA TYR A 595 15.80 9.88 9.56
C TYR A 595 16.60 9.85 10.86
N ILE A 596 17.19 8.71 11.24
CA ILE A 596 17.88 8.60 12.54
C ILE A 596 19.27 9.23 12.46
N VAL A 597 20.08 8.84 11.47
CA VAL A 597 21.47 9.33 11.34
C VAL A 597 21.50 10.74 10.76
N GLY A 598 20.77 10.99 9.66
CA GLY A 598 20.80 12.27 8.95
C GLY A 598 19.98 13.38 9.61
N LYS A 599 18.76 13.07 10.07
CA LYS A 599 17.78 14.06 10.57
C LYS A 599 17.57 14.05 12.09
N GLY A 600 18.23 13.15 12.82
CA GLY A 600 18.20 13.10 14.28
C GLY A 600 16.89 12.60 14.90
N TYR A 601 16.10 11.80 14.17
CA TYR A 601 14.91 11.14 14.70
C TYR A 601 15.29 10.09 15.76
N SER A 602 14.34 9.83 16.67
CA SER A 602 14.39 8.68 17.56
C SER A 602 13.98 7.41 16.81
N PRO A 603 14.53 6.23 17.12
CA PRO A 603 14.05 4.97 16.57
C PRO A 603 12.56 4.68 16.81
N ASP A 604 11.97 5.25 17.86
CA ASP A 604 10.55 5.11 18.18
C ASP A 604 9.65 6.18 17.50
N ASP A 605 10.23 7.11 16.74
CA ASP A 605 9.44 8.09 15.99
C ASP A 605 8.69 7.44 14.82
N ILE A 606 7.51 7.97 14.57
CA ILE A 606 6.65 7.58 13.45
C ILE A 606 6.76 8.65 12.37
N ILE A 607 7.00 8.21 11.14
CA ILE A 607 7.18 9.05 9.95
C ILE A 607 6.11 8.74 8.90
N GLY A 608 5.88 9.67 7.97
CA GLY A 608 5.15 9.38 6.74
C GLY A 608 5.84 8.27 5.93
N LYS A 609 5.05 7.29 5.47
CA LYS A 609 5.53 6.14 4.68
C LYS A 609 5.15 6.20 3.22
N THR A 610 4.02 6.80 2.93
CA THR A 610 3.49 6.96 1.57
C THR A 610 2.80 8.30 1.43
N GLY A 611 2.42 8.65 0.20
CA GLY A 611 1.58 9.80 -0.10
C GLY A 611 2.21 11.12 0.32
N LEU A 612 1.34 12.05 0.72
CA LEU A 612 1.72 13.40 1.14
C LEU A 612 2.34 13.45 2.54
N GLU A 613 1.98 12.52 3.43
CA GLU A 613 2.63 12.36 4.74
C GLU A 613 4.13 12.07 4.58
N GLU A 614 4.51 11.21 3.64
CA GLU A 614 5.91 10.93 3.33
C GLU A 614 6.58 12.10 2.61
N LYS A 615 5.97 12.56 1.50
CA LYS A 615 6.56 13.61 0.67
C LYS A 615 6.87 14.89 1.44
N PHE A 616 5.99 15.27 2.37
CA PHE A 616 6.06 16.52 3.10
C PHE A 616 6.39 16.32 4.59
N GLU A 617 6.99 15.18 4.96
CA GLU A 617 7.40 14.87 6.34
C GLU A 617 8.20 16.01 6.99
N ASP A 618 9.14 16.62 6.25
CA ASP A 618 9.98 17.72 6.76
C ASP A 618 9.17 18.98 7.13
N TYR A 619 8.04 19.23 6.46
CA TYR A 619 7.11 20.31 6.80
C TYR A 619 6.14 19.88 7.92
N LEU A 620 5.64 18.65 7.85
CA LEU A 620 4.57 18.16 8.72
C LEU A 620 5.05 17.79 10.14
N ARG A 621 6.29 17.37 10.34
CA ARG A 621 6.72 16.79 11.63
C ARG A 621 6.75 17.75 12.83
N GLY A 622 6.95 19.05 12.58
CA GLY A 622 7.23 20.05 13.62
C GLY A 622 8.58 19.89 14.33
N GLU A 623 8.84 20.75 15.32
CA GLU A 623 10.07 20.70 16.12
C GLU A 623 9.75 20.27 17.55
N LYS A 624 10.39 19.20 18.02
CA LYS A 624 10.22 18.69 19.38
C LYS A 624 10.59 19.74 20.43
N GLY A 625 9.73 19.85 21.44
CA GLY A 625 10.00 20.62 22.64
C GLY A 625 10.99 19.90 23.56
N LYS A 626 11.38 20.56 24.65
CA LYS A 626 12.28 19.99 25.65
C LYS A 626 11.79 20.34 27.05
N LYS A 627 11.69 19.36 27.93
CA LYS A 627 11.42 19.55 29.36
C LYS A 627 12.71 19.24 30.12
N THR A 628 13.35 20.28 30.64
CA THR A 628 14.54 20.15 31.46
C THR A 628 14.12 19.82 32.88
N VAL A 629 14.56 18.66 33.38
CA VAL A 629 14.24 18.15 34.71
C VAL A 629 15.50 17.99 35.54
N GLU A 630 15.42 18.34 36.81
CA GLU A 630 16.43 18.03 37.82
C GLU A 630 16.11 16.64 38.38
N VAL A 631 17.01 15.69 38.17
CA VAL A 631 16.84 14.32 38.65
C VAL A 631 17.76 14.02 39.82
N ASN A 632 17.30 13.18 40.75
CA ASN A 632 18.16 12.63 41.78
C ASN A 632 19.05 11.49 41.22
N ASN A 633 19.91 10.92 42.06
CA ASN A 633 20.81 9.82 41.69
C ASN A 633 20.13 8.54 41.20
N VAL A 634 18.82 8.43 41.41
CA VAL A 634 17.97 7.30 41.02
C VAL A 634 17.13 7.67 39.79
N GLY A 635 17.41 8.81 39.13
CA GLY A 635 16.70 9.23 37.92
C GLY A 635 15.36 9.92 38.16
N ARG A 636 14.85 9.93 39.40
CA ARG A 636 13.54 10.52 39.72
C ARG A 636 13.55 12.02 39.49
N THR A 637 12.58 12.48 38.70
CA THR A 637 12.33 13.91 38.49
C THR A 637 11.96 14.58 39.82
N ILE A 638 12.82 15.46 40.30
CA ILE A 638 12.59 16.25 41.52
C ILE A 638 11.76 17.48 41.18
N ARG A 639 12.16 18.20 40.13
CA ARG A 639 11.43 19.35 39.60
C ARG A 639 11.78 19.62 38.14
N SER A 640 10.86 20.24 37.42
CA SER A 640 11.19 20.89 36.15
C SER A 640 12.01 22.17 36.43
N VAL A 641 13.13 22.33 35.72
CA VAL A 641 14.01 23.50 35.78
C VAL A 641 13.59 24.53 34.74
N SER A 642 13.34 24.04 33.52
CA SER A 642 12.89 24.82 32.37
C SER A 642 12.11 23.94 31.41
N SER A 643 11.25 24.55 30.59
CA SER A 643 10.58 23.85 29.51
C SER A 643 10.58 24.76 28.29
N GLN A 644 10.92 24.18 27.15
CA GLN A 644 10.74 24.73 25.81
C GLN A 644 9.54 24.01 25.20
N ALA A 645 8.51 24.77 24.83
CA ALA A 645 7.34 24.22 24.16
C ALA A 645 7.73 23.68 22.76
N PRO A 646 7.11 22.58 22.30
CA PRO A 646 7.26 22.13 20.92
C PRO A 646 6.69 23.16 19.94
N VAL A 647 7.23 23.16 18.72
CA VAL A 647 6.71 23.95 17.61
C VAL A 647 5.92 23.03 16.68
N PRO A 648 4.63 23.28 16.41
CA PRO A 648 3.85 22.47 15.49
C PRO A 648 4.42 22.47 14.07
N GLY A 649 4.15 21.40 13.33
CA GLY A 649 4.45 21.35 11.89
C GLY A 649 3.59 22.30 11.06
N ASP A 650 4.05 22.55 9.84
CA ASP A 650 3.41 23.41 8.85
C ASP A 650 2.16 22.77 8.23
N TYR A 651 1.22 23.59 7.80
CA TYR A 651 -0.08 23.17 7.29
C TYR A 651 -0.04 22.98 5.77
N LEU A 652 -0.50 21.81 5.33
CA LEU A 652 -0.59 21.43 3.92
C LEU A 652 -2.03 21.62 3.44
N TYR A 653 -2.24 22.47 2.44
CA TYR A 653 -3.53 22.68 1.78
C TYR A 653 -3.55 21.92 0.45
N LEU A 654 -4.54 21.06 0.28
CA LEU A 654 -4.73 20.26 -0.92
C LEU A 654 -5.63 20.97 -1.93
N THR A 655 -5.57 20.52 -3.18
CA THR A 655 -6.52 20.89 -4.22
C THR A 655 -7.80 20.05 -4.19
N ILE A 656 -7.77 18.93 -3.48
CA ILE A 656 -8.91 18.03 -3.25
C ILE A 656 -10.08 18.79 -2.63
N ASP A 657 -11.29 18.57 -3.14
CA ASP A 657 -12.52 18.89 -2.40
C ASP A 657 -13.00 17.63 -1.69
N SER A 658 -12.96 17.62 -0.36
CA SER A 658 -13.26 16.41 0.44
C SER A 658 -14.66 15.86 0.20
N ARG A 659 -15.63 16.73 -0.11
CA ARG A 659 -17.01 16.32 -0.42
C ARG A 659 -17.10 15.62 -1.77
N LEU A 660 -16.45 16.19 -2.78
CA LEU A 660 -16.37 15.58 -4.11
C LEU A 660 -15.58 14.27 -4.08
N GLN A 661 -14.49 14.22 -3.32
CA GLN A 661 -13.70 13.01 -3.09
C GLN A 661 -14.56 11.90 -2.48
N LYS A 662 -15.32 12.20 -1.42
CA LYS A 662 -16.20 11.22 -0.79
C LYS A 662 -17.28 10.74 -1.76
N ALA A 663 -17.93 11.66 -2.47
CA ALA A 663 -18.91 11.31 -3.49
C ALA A 663 -18.33 10.42 -4.60
N ALA A 664 -17.09 10.67 -5.03
CA ALA A 664 -16.38 9.82 -5.98
C ALA A 664 -16.10 8.42 -5.43
N GLN A 665 -15.63 8.30 -4.18
CA GLN A 665 -15.40 7.01 -3.52
C GLN A 665 -16.71 6.22 -3.35
N ASP A 666 -17.77 6.87 -2.89
CA ASP A 666 -19.07 6.25 -2.65
C ASP A 666 -19.74 5.82 -3.97
N ALA A 667 -19.69 6.66 -5.01
CA ALA A 667 -20.20 6.32 -6.33
C ALA A 667 -19.41 5.15 -6.95
N LEU A 668 -18.08 5.13 -6.81
CA LEU A 668 -17.24 4.04 -7.30
C LEU A 668 -17.56 2.71 -6.60
N LYS A 669 -17.62 2.73 -5.26
CA LYS A 669 -18.01 1.58 -4.45
C LYS A 669 -19.39 1.05 -4.84
N LYS A 670 -20.39 1.93 -4.87
CA LYS A 670 -21.78 1.57 -5.25
C LYS A 670 -21.83 0.99 -6.66
N GLY A 671 -21.08 1.57 -7.60
CA GLY A 671 -20.99 1.08 -8.98
C GLY A 671 -20.46 -0.35 -9.03
N LEU A 672 -19.32 -0.62 -8.40
CA LEU A 672 -18.70 -1.95 -8.35
C LEU A 672 -19.62 -2.99 -7.67
N GLU A 673 -20.21 -2.65 -6.52
CA GLU A 673 -21.14 -3.55 -5.80
C GLU A 673 -22.37 -3.91 -6.66
N GLN A 674 -22.95 -2.95 -7.37
CA GLN A 674 -24.12 -3.19 -8.21
C GLN A 674 -23.76 -3.96 -9.49
N ILE A 675 -22.59 -3.72 -10.09
CA ILE A 675 -22.11 -4.47 -11.26
C ILE A 675 -21.91 -5.96 -10.93
N GLN A 676 -21.37 -6.25 -9.74
CA GLN A 676 -21.15 -7.63 -9.27
C GLN A 676 -22.41 -8.48 -9.19
N ILE A 677 -23.59 -7.85 -9.06
CA ILE A 677 -24.87 -8.54 -8.94
C ILE A 677 -25.83 -8.30 -10.11
N GLY A 678 -25.43 -7.53 -11.13
CA GLY A 678 -26.33 -7.09 -12.21
C GLY A 678 -27.49 -6.22 -11.68
N GLY A 679 -27.17 -5.35 -10.72
CA GLY A 679 -28.12 -4.54 -9.97
C GLY A 679 -28.49 -3.22 -10.65
N THR A 680 -29.03 -2.28 -9.86
CA THR A 680 -29.43 -0.94 -10.32
C THR A 680 -28.66 0.13 -9.57
N PHE A 681 -27.95 0.99 -10.29
CA PHE A 681 -27.39 2.22 -9.75
C PHE A 681 -28.48 3.28 -9.67
N GLU A 682 -29.04 3.47 -8.49
CA GLU A 682 -30.01 4.53 -8.22
C GLU A 682 -29.31 5.89 -8.09
N SER A 683 -29.87 6.93 -8.70
CA SER A 683 -29.27 8.28 -8.71
C SER A 683 -30.34 9.33 -8.92
N LYS A 684 -30.17 10.52 -8.30
CA LYS A 684 -31.02 11.69 -8.57
C LYS A 684 -30.97 12.12 -10.04
N TRP A 685 -29.88 11.77 -10.74
CA TRP A 685 -29.66 12.05 -12.16
C TRP A 685 -30.20 10.95 -13.09
N GLY A 686 -30.90 9.96 -12.54
CA GLY A 686 -31.59 8.88 -13.27
C GLY A 686 -30.99 7.50 -13.00
N ASN A 687 -31.82 6.47 -12.92
CA ASN A 687 -31.34 5.11 -12.61
C ASN A 687 -30.61 4.47 -13.80
N PHE A 688 -29.62 3.63 -13.50
CA PHE A 688 -28.90 2.84 -14.51
C PHE A 688 -28.93 1.36 -14.12
N VAL A 689 -29.32 0.49 -15.05
CA VAL A 689 -29.41 -0.96 -14.81
C VAL A 689 -28.20 -1.65 -15.43
N PHE A 690 -27.46 -2.41 -14.63
CA PHE A 690 -26.39 -3.28 -15.10
C PHE A 690 -27.01 -4.58 -15.61
N LYS A 691 -27.03 -4.78 -16.94
CA LYS A 691 -27.71 -5.93 -17.56
C LYS A 691 -26.94 -7.23 -17.38
N ASP A 692 -25.61 -7.13 -17.37
CA ASP A 692 -24.69 -8.25 -17.21
C ASP A 692 -24.08 -8.21 -15.81
N LYS A 693 -23.78 -9.39 -15.27
CA LYS A 693 -23.19 -9.58 -13.94
C LYS A 693 -21.69 -9.83 -14.09
N TYR A 694 -20.88 -9.03 -13.40
CA TYR A 694 -19.42 -9.20 -13.37
C TYR A 694 -18.91 -9.36 -11.93
N GLU A 695 -18.92 -10.60 -11.44
CA GLU A 695 -18.62 -10.95 -10.03
C GLU A 695 -17.21 -10.56 -9.57
N ASN A 696 -16.27 -10.46 -10.51
CA ASN A 696 -14.88 -10.12 -10.23
C ASN A 696 -14.60 -8.61 -10.27
N ALA A 697 -15.60 -7.77 -10.58
CA ALA A 697 -15.47 -6.31 -10.60
C ALA A 697 -15.37 -5.73 -9.17
N LYS A 698 -14.21 -5.94 -8.53
CA LYS A 698 -13.96 -5.64 -7.11
C LYS A 698 -13.04 -4.44 -6.89
N SER A 699 -12.42 -3.91 -7.95
CA SER A 699 -11.44 -2.83 -7.86
C SER A 699 -11.56 -1.85 -9.02
N GLY A 700 -11.13 -0.61 -8.79
CA GLY A 700 -11.18 0.45 -9.79
C GLY A 700 -10.65 1.78 -9.28
N ALA A 701 -10.58 2.76 -10.16
CA ALA A 701 -10.17 4.12 -9.83
C ALA A 701 -10.95 5.16 -10.61
N LEU A 702 -11.06 6.36 -10.03
CA LEU A 702 -11.65 7.53 -10.66
C LEU A 702 -10.84 8.78 -10.31
N VAL A 703 -10.50 9.57 -11.32
CA VAL A 703 -9.77 10.84 -11.16
C VAL A 703 -10.60 11.98 -11.73
N VAL A 704 -10.68 13.09 -11.00
CA VAL A 704 -11.29 14.36 -11.43
C VAL A 704 -10.22 15.45 -11.41
N LEU A 705 -10.00 16.07 -12.57
CA LEU A 705 -9.10 17.20 -12.73
C LEU A 705 -9.87 18.48 -13.08
N ASP A 706 -9.42 19.61 -12.55
CA ASP A 706 -9.78 20.92 -13.08
C ASP A 706 -9.05 21.13 -14.43
N VAL A 707 -9.80 21.30 -15.52
CA VAL A 707 -9.21 21.33 -16.87
C VAL A 707 -8.38 22.58 -17.13
N LYS A 708 -8.61 23.66 -16.38
CA LYS A 708 -7.97 24.96 -16.59
C LYS A 708 -6.63 25.03 -15.84
N THR A 709 -6.50 24.28 -14.75
CA THR A 709 -5.35 24.39 -13.83
C THR A 709 -4.53 23.11 -13.72
N GLY A 710 -5.10 21.93 -14.00
CA GLY A 710 -4.47 20.63 -13.72
C GLY A 710 -4.56 20.23 -12.24
N GLU A 711 -5.34 20.95 -11.43
CA GLU A 711 -5.56 20.61 -10.02
C GLU A 711 -6.35 19.30 -9.88
N VAL A 712 -5.89 18.40 -9.00
CA VAL A 712 -6.64 17.18 -8.65
C VAL A 712 -7.76 17.55 -7.68
N LEU A 713 -9.00 17.40 -8.10
CA LEU A 713 -10.17 17.69 -7.27
C LEU A 713 -10.68 16.45 -6.52
N ALA A 714 -10.51 15.28 -7.14
CA ALA A 714 -10.73 13.97 -6.52
C ALA A 714 -9.83 12.90 -7.18
N MET A 715 -9.33 11.98 -6.37
CA MET A 715 -8.58 10.78 -6.76
C MET A 715 -9.08 9.61 -5.91
N ALA A 716 -10.14 8.94 -6.38
CA ALA A 716 -10.76 7.82 -5.70
C ALA A 716 -10.13 6.50 -6.18
N ASN A 717 -9.81 5.63 -5.22
CA ASN A 717 -9.41 4.25 -5.46
C ASN A 717 -10.35 3.33 -4.66
N TYR A 718 -10.65 2.16 -5.21
CA TYR A 718 -11.39 1.13 -4.51
C TYR A 718 -10.74 -0.25 -4.71
N PRO A 719 -10.58 -1.06 -3.64
CA PRO A 719 -10.88 -0.74 -2.23
C PRO A 719 -9.96 0.35 -1.64
N SER A 720 -10.41 0.99 -0.56
CA SER A 720 -9.64 1.95 0.25
C SER A 720 -9.34 1.39 1.65
N TYR A 721 -8.68 2.17 2.50
CA TYR A 721 -8.31 1.80 3.87
C TYR A 721 -8.44 2.99 4.84
N ASP A 722 -8.64 2.70 6.12
CA ASP A 722 -8.74 3.68 7.20
C ASP A 722 -7.34 4.14 7.62
N LEU A 723 -7.06 5.44 7.50
CA LEU A 723 -5.76 6.02 7.87
C LEU A 723 -5.49 5.94 9.39
N ASN A 724 -6.53 5.90 10.22
CA ASN A 724 -6.38 5.82 11.68
C ASN A 724 -5.74 4.50 12.13
N MET A 725 -5.78 3.43 11.31
CA MET A 725 -5.07 2.17 11.55
C MET A 725 -3.55 2.37 11.65
N PHE A 726 -3.02 3.46 11.08
CA PHE A 726 -1.59 3.74 11.00
C PHE A 726 -1.12 4.85 11.95
N ALA A 727 -2.04 5.58 12.58
CA ALA A 727 -1.74 6.78 13.37
C ALA A 727 -0.72 6.53 14.50
N THR A 728 -0.75 5.35 15.11
CA THR A 728 0.14 4.92 16.19
C THR A 728 1.10 3.81 15.77
N GLY A 729 1.24 3.59 14.46
CA GLY A 729 1.77 2.36 13.88
C GLY A 729 0.69 1.29 13.79
N ILE A 730 0.73 0.52 12.70
CA ILE A 730 -0.28 -0.50 12.40
C ILE A 730 -0.03 -1.79 13.17
N SER A 731 -1.10 -2.42 13.65
CA SER A 731 -1.04 -3.75 14.25
C SER A 731 -0.85 -4.82 13.16
N GLN A 732 -0.31 -5.99 13.50
CA GLN A 732 -0.13 -7.06 12.51
C GLN A 732 -1.47 -7.53 11.91
N GLU A 733 -2.52 -7.57 12.73
CA GLU A 733 -3.87 -7.95 12.30
C GLU A 733 -4.45 -6.93 11.32
N ASP A 734 -4.40 -5.64 11.69
CA ASP A 734 -4.83 -4.55 10.82
C ASP A 734 -4.05 -4.57 9.50
N TRP A 735 -2.73 -4.82 9.56
CA TRP A 735 -1.89 -4.97 8.38
C TRP A 735 -2.35 -6.15 7.52
N ASN A 736 -2.54 -7.33 8.10
CA ASN A 736 -3.01 -8.52 7.39
C ASN A 736 -4.37 -8.29 6.72
N SER A 737 -5.28 -7.54 7.35
CA SER A 737 -6.60 -7.21 6.78
C SER A 737 -6.53 -6.35 5.51
N LEU A 738 -5.40 -5.68 5.28
CA LEU A 738 -5.14 -4.85 4.10
C LEU A 738 -4.36 -5.59 3.01
N LEU A 739 -3.91 -6.81 3.29
CA LEU A 739 -3.20 -7.67 2.33
C LEU A 739 -4.20 -8.41 1.44
N SER A 740 -3.70 -8.85 0.29
CA SER A 740 -4.42 -9.74 -0.63
C SER A 740 -3.46 -10.84 -1.06
N ASP A 741 -3.75 -12.08 -0.65
CA ASP A 741 -2.98 -13.27 -1.01
C ASP A 741 -3.30 -13.81 -2.42
N SER A 742 -4.12 -13.08 -3.18
CA SER A 742 -4.48 -13.46 -4.54
C SER A 742 -3.29 -13.33 -5.50
N LYS A 743 -3.11 -14.37 -6.32
CA LYS A 743 -2.20 -14.39 -7.48
C LYS A 743 -2.71 -13.54 -8.65
N ASN A 744 -3.94 -13.05 -8.58
CA ASN A 744 -4.51 -12.18 -9.60
C ASN A 744 -3.85 -10.78 -9.51
N PRO A 745 -3.11 -10.33 -10.54
CA PRO A 745 -2.58 -8.96 -10.59
C PRO A 745 -3.65 -7.87 -10.49
N LEU A 746 -4.91 -8.18 -10.78
CA LEU A 746 -6.07 -7.28 -10.69
C LEU A 746 -6.84 -7.42 -9.37
N ALA A 747 -6.36 -8.25 -8.44
CA ALA A 747 -7.00 -8.46 -7.16
C ALA A 747 -7.22 -7.12 -6.40
N PRO A 748 -8.30 -7.02 -5.63
CA PRO A 748 -8.55 -5.84 -4.81
C PRO A 748 -7.48 -5.71 -3.72
N ARG A 749 -6.63 -4.70 -3.84
CA ARG A 749 -5.52 -4.41 -2.93
C ARG A 749 -5.72 -3.04 -2.27
N PRO A 750 -6.22 -2.95 -1.02
CA PRO A 750 -6.53 -1.68 -0.36
C PRO A 750 -5.41 -0.65 -0.39
N LEU A 751 -4.16 -1.05 -0.15
CA LEU A 751 -3.01 -0.14 -0.14
C LEU A 751 -2.55 0.31 -1.53
N TYR A 752 -3.02 -0.32 -2.61
CA TYR A 752 -2.54 -0.09 -3.96
C TYR A 752 -3.24 1.09 -4.62
N ASN A 753 -2.47 2.12 -5.02
CA ASN A 753 -3.00 3.31 -5.66
C ASN A 753 -3.22 3.09 -7.17
N ILE A 754 -4.34 2.46 -7.52
CA ILE A 754 -4.74 2.14 -8.90
C ILE A 754 -4.69 3.39 -9.81
N ALA A 755 -5.13 4.54 -9.31
CA ALA A 755 -5.18 5.78 -10.08
C ALA A 755 -3.81 6.21 -10.64
N MET A 756 -2.73 5.95 -9.89
CA MET A 756 -1.36 6.34 -10.23
C MET A 756 -0.49 5.19 -10.75
N LEU A 757 -0.76 3.94 -10.36
CA LEU A 757 0.17 2.82 -10.60
C LEU A 757 -0.30 1.89 -11.71
N SER A 758 -1.61 1.79 -11.94
CA SER A 758 -2.15 0.85 -12.93
C SER A 758 -2.15 1.43 -14.33
N ALA A 759 -1.03 1.26 -15.04
CA ALA A 759 -0.98 1.52 -16.46
C ALA A 759 -1.52 0.32 -17.24
N ILE A 760 -2.72 0.43 -17.81
CA ILE A 760 -3.37 -0.64 -18.56
C ILE A 760 -3.99 -0.12 -19.86
N GLN A 761 -4.43 -1.03 -20.73
CA GLN A 761 -4.99 -0.69 -22.03
C GLN A 761 -6.22 0.23 -21.86
N PRO A 762 -6.24 1.42 -22.50
CA PRO A 762 -7.35 2.38 -22.39
C PRO A 762 -8.56 1.98 -23.27
N GLY A 763 -8.36 1.03 -24.18
CA GLY A 763 -9.32 0.64 -25.20
C GLY A 763 -9.77 1.85 -26.04
N SER A 764 -11.06 1.87 -26.37
CA SER A 764 -11.61 2.85 -27.31
C SER A 764 -11.58 4.31 -26.86
N THR A 765 -11.20 4.62 -25.61
CA THR A 765 -10.96 6.00 -25.18
C THR A 765 -9.76 6.62 -25.90
N PHE A 766 -8.82 5.80 -26.40
CA PHE A 766 -7.64 6.22 -27.14
C PHE A 766 -7.91 6.68 -28.58
N LYS A 767 -9.09 6.39 -29.14
CA LYS A 767 -9.42 6.66 -30.55
C LYS A 767 -9.29 8.13 -30.93
N MET A 768 -9.21 9.04 -29.96
CA MET A 768 -9.15 10.46 -30.24
C MET A 768 -7.73 10.87 -30.59
N ILE A 769 -6.71 10.19 -30.04
CA ILE A 769 -5.34 10.26 -30.54
C ILE A 769 -5.28 9.82 -32.00
N THR A 770 -5.86 8.65 -32.33
CA THR A 770 -5.88 8.13 -33.70
C THR A 770 -6.65 9.06 -34.65
N SER A 771 -7.74 9.68 -34.19
CA SER A 771 -8.52 10.66 -34.95
C SER A 771 -7.70 11.91 -35.25
N LEU A 772 -7.00 12.45 -34.26
CA LEU A 772 -6.13 13.62 -34.41
C LEU A 772 -4.96 13.32 -35.36
N ALA A 773 -4.32 12.15 -35.24
CA ALA A 773 -3.28 11.72 -36.18
C ALA A 773 -3.81 11.63 -37.63
N ALA A 774 -5.02 11.13 -37.83
CA ALA A 774 -5.65 11.10 -39.15
C ALA A 774 -6.00 12.50 -39.68
N LEU A 775 -6.41 13.44 -38.81
CA LEU A 775 -6.67 14.84 -39.16
C LEU A 775 -5.39 15.59 -39.54
N GLU A 776 -4.28 15.37 -38.83
CA GLU A 776 -2.95 15.89 -39.21
C GLU A 776 -2.50 15.37 -40.58
N LYS A 777 -2.93 14.16 -40.97
CA LYS A 777 -2.73 13.62 -42.32
C LYS A 777 -3.68 14.16 -43.38
N GLY A 778 -4.63 15.00 -43.00
CA GLY A 778 -5.58 15.64 -43.92
C GLY A 778 -6.83 14.80 -44.19
N VAL A 779 -7.21 13.87 -43.31
CA VAL A 779 -8.52 13.22 -43.44
C VAL A 779 -9.64 14.26 -43.31
N ASN A 780 -10.63 14.23 -44.21
CA ASN A 780 -11.84 15.02 -44.03
C ASN A 780 -12.77 14.26 -43.06
N PRO A 781 -13.18 14.83 -41.92
CA PRO A 781 -13.98 14.13 -40.92
C PRO A 781 -15.38 13.72 -41.41
N ASN A 782 -15.86 14.32 -42.52
CA ASN A 782 -17.12 13.98 -43.17
C ASN A 782 -16.99 12.86 -44.22
N THR A 783 -15.77 12.44 -44.56
CA THR A 783 -15.55 11.30 -45.45
C THR A 783 -16.07 10.03 -44.79
N THR A 784 -16.87 9.26 -45.53
CA THR A 784 -17.47 8.03 -45.02
C THR A 784 -16.60 6.81 -45.31
N VAL A 785 -16.37 6.00 -44.29
CA VAL A 785 -15.83 4.63 -44.42
C VAL A 785 -16.97 3.64 -44.21
N TYR A 786 -17.08 2.64 -45.07
CA TYR A 786 -18.06 1.57 -44.88
C TYR A 786 -17.55 0.49 -43.91
N CYS A 787 -18.09 0.46 -42.70
CA CYS A 787 -17.86 -0.61 -41.74
C CYS A 787 -18.62 -1.87 -42.20
N ALA A 788 -17.90 -2.89 -42.67
CA ALA A 788 -18.47 -4.20 -43.03
C ALA A 788 -18.65 -5.15 -41.83
N GLY A 789 -18.25 -4.74 -40.62
CA GLY A 789 -18.32 -5.55 -39.41
C GLY A 789 -17.00 -6.26 -39.12
N THR A 790 -16.49 -7.07 -40.06
CA THR A 790 -15.21 -7.78 -39.91
C THR A 790 -14.39 -7.73 -41.21
N MET A 791 -13.06 -7.75 -41.09
CA MET A 791 -12.14 -7.86 -42.22
C MET A 791 -11.05 -8.89 -41.93
N LYS A 792 -10.60 -9.61 -42.96
CA LYS A 792 -9.49 -10.55 -42.86
C LYS A 792 -8.17 -9.84 -43.17
N VAL A 793 -7.20 -9.93 -42.26
CA VAL A 793 -5.85 -9.35 -42.39
C VAL A 793 -4.84 -10.47 -42.16
N GLY A 794 -4.16 -10.90 -43.22
CA GLY A 794 -3.40 -12.16 -43.19
C GLY A 794 -4.31 -13.33 -42.84
N ASP A 795 -3.94 -14.11 -41.82
CA ASP A 795 -4.73 -15.25 -41.33
C ASP A 795 -5.69 -14.93 -40.17
N ARG A 796 -5.79 -13.65 -39.76
CA ARG A 796 -6.61 -13.23 -38.63
C ARG A 796 -7.81 -12.39 -39.06
N ASN A 797 -8.91 -12.49 -38.32
CA ASN A 797 -10.07 -11.64 -38.48
C ASN A 797 -10.00 -10.47 -37.49
N PHE A 798 -10.15 -9.25 -38.00
CA PHE A 798 -10.25 -8.03 -37.21
C PHE A 798 -11.68 -7.51 -37.29
N SER A 799 -12.38 -7.63 -36.17
CA SER A 799 -13.80 -7.34 -36.08
C SER A 799 -14.09 -6.06 -35.29
N CYS A 800 -15.17 -5.38 -35.68
CA CYS A 800 -15.79 -4.36 -34.87
C CYS A 800 -16.60 -5.00 -33.74
N TRP A 801 -16.74 -4.31 -32.61
CA TRP A 801 -17.49 -4.82 -31.45
C TRP A 801 -18.93 -5.23 -31.80
N ILE A 802 -19.62 -4.47 -32.67
CA ILE A 802 -20.99 -4.78 -33.12
C ILE A 802 -21.08 -6.12 -33.87
N TYR A 803 -20.01 -6.50 -34.58
CA TYR A 803 -19.94 -7.80 -35.24
C TYR A 803 -19.73 -8.91 -34.23
N ASN A 804 -18.83 -8.73 -33.27
CA ASN A 804 -18.57 -9.72 -32.22
C ASN A 804 -19.80 -9.96 -31.33
N MET A 805 -20.57 -8.91 -31.03
CA MET A 805 -21.74 -9.02 -30.15
C MET A 805 -23.02 -9.45 -30.89
N PHE A 806 -23.21 -9.00 -32.14
CA PHE A 806 -24.51 -9.15 -32.82
C PHE A 806 -24.40 -9.65 -34.27
N GLY A 807 -23.20 -9.96 -34.77
CA GLY A 807 -22.98 -10.28 -36.19
C GLY A 807 -23.28 -9.12 -37.14
N GLY A 808 -23.38 -7.90 -36.62
CA GLY A 808 -23.83 -6.72 -37.34
C GLY A 808 -22.70 -5.87 -37.93
N SER A 809 -23.09 -4.70 -38.47
CA SER A 809 -22.16 -3.70 -38.99
C SER A 809 -22.72 -2.28 -38.77
N HIS A 810 -21.85 -1.27 -38.67
CA HIS A 810 -22.29 0.13 -38.54
C HIS A 810 -22.61 0.79 -39.90
N GLY A 811 -22.38 0.10 -41.02
CA GLY A 811 -22.57 0.69 -42.36
C GLY A 811 -21.63 1.87 -42.60
N LYS A 812 -22.11 2.93 -43.26
CA LYS A 812 -21.31 4.13 -43.53
C LYS A 812 -21.06 4.91 -42.24
N GLN A 813 -19.81 5.27 -42.00
CA GLN A 813 -19.38 6.02 -40.82
C GLN A 813 -18.49 7.19 -41.23
N THR A 814 -18.87 8.40 -40.85
CA THR A 814 -18.00 9.56 -40.73
C THR A 814 -17.07 9.42 -39.51
N MET A 815 -16.09 10.29 -39.35
CA MET A 815 -15.26 10.29 -38.13
C MET A 815 -16.11 10.55 -36.87
N TYR A 816 -17.06 11.48 -36.94
CA TYR A 816 -17.97 11.78 -35.82
C TYR A 816 -18.76 10.54 -35.40
N GLU A 817 -19.34 9.82 -36.36
CA GLU A 817 -20.09 8.58 -36.11
C GLU A 817 -19.16 7.45 -35.64
N ALA A 818 -17.93 7.37 -36.16
CA ALA A 818 -16.95 6.39 -35.73
C ALA A 818 -16.51 6.59 -34.27
N ILE A 819 -16.42 7.85 -33.81
CA ILE A 819 -16.20 8.18 -32.39
C ILE A 819 -17.43 7.80 -31.56
N MET A 820 -18.63 8.23 -31.99
CA MET A 820 -19.93 7.96 -31.35
C MET A 820 -20.18 6.46 -31.15
N ASN A 821 -20.18 5.70 -32.26
CA ASN A 821 -20.41 4.26 -32.28
C ASN A 821 -19.19 3.45 -31.86
N SER A 822 -18.07 4.11 -31.54
CA SER A 822 -16.82 3.45 -31.20
C SER A 822 -16.38 2.41 -32.26
N CYS A 823 -16.48 2.73 -33.55
CA CYS A 823 -16.27 1.77 -34.63
C CYS A 823 -14.80 1.40 -34.83
N ASN A 824 -14.36 0.21 -34.40
CA ASN A 824 -12.96 -0.26 -34.60
C ASN A 824 -12.58 -0.32 -36.09
N PHE A 825 -13.53 -0.76 -36.92
CA PHE A 825 -13.31 -0.97 -38.35
C PHE A 825 -12.87 0.30 -39.09
N TYR A 826 -13.42 1.46 -38.71
CA TYR A 826 -13.03 2.75 -39.26
C TYR A 826 -11.53 3.02 -39.04
N TYR A 827 -11.05 2.79 -37.82
CA TYR A 827 -9.64 3.02 -37.45
C TYR A 827 -8.71 1.97 -38.07
N TYR A 828 -9.13 0.71 -38.13
CA TYR A 828 -8.38 -0.32 -38.87
C TYR A 828 -8.20 0.06 -40.34
N THR A 829 -9.26 0.54 -40.99
CA THR A 829 -9.21 1.02 -42.38
C THR A 829 -8.27 2.22 -42.52
N THR A 830 -8.29 3.14 -41.55
CA THR A 830 -7.41 4.33 -41.53
C THR A 830 -5.94 3.95 -41.46
N VAL A 831 -5.58 2.91 -40.70
CA VAL A 831 -4.21 2.40 -40.58
C VAL A 831 -3.76 1.61 -41.81
N LEU A 832 -4.66 0.81 -42.38
CA LEU A 832 -4.36 0.02 -43.57
C LEU A 832 -4.27 0.89 -44.83
N GLY A 833 -5.00 2.01 -44.85
CA GLY A 833 -5.15 2.89 -46.03
C GLY A 833 -6.19 2.37 -47.04
N GLU A 834 -6.80 1.23 -46.77
CA GLU A 834 -7.82 0.59 -47.60
C GLU A 834 -8.75 -0.25 -46.73
N ASN A 835 -10.03 -0.27 -47.09
CA ASN A 835 -11.00 -1.18 -46.51
C ASN A 835 -10.88 -2.55 -47.20
N LEU A 836 -10.18 -3.49 -46.57
CA LEU A 836 -9.93 -4.81 -47.18
C LEU A 836 -11.19 -5.67 -47.36
N ALA A 837 -12.33 -5.33 -46.75
CA ALA A 837 -13.58 -6.05 -46.97
C ALA A 837 -14.33 -5.60 -48.22
N THR A 838 -14.14 -4.35 -48.65
CA THR A 838 -14.87 -3.75 -49.79
C THR A 838 -13.96 -3.21 -50.89
N HIS A 839 -12.64 -3.23 -50.67
CA HIS A 839 -11.61 -2.58 -51.49
C HIS A 839 -11.83 -1.08 -51.71
N GLN A 840 -12.58 -0.42 -50.80
CA GLN A 840 -12.71 1.04 -50.80
C GLN A 840 -11.37 1.64 -50.33
N PRO A 841 -10.67 2.44 -51.15
CA PRO A 841 -9.46 3.13 -50.72
C PRO A 841 -9.81 4.18 -49.65
N HIS A 842 -8.92 4.34 -48.67
CA HIS A 842 -9.01 5.42 -47.69
C HIS A 842 -8.26 6.66 -48.19
N THR A 843 -8.68 7.86 -47.79
CA THR A 843 -8.03 9.11 -48.24
C THR A 843 -6.67 9.32 -47.62
N VAL A 844 -6.39 8.65 -46.50
CA VAL A 844 -5.12 8.69 -45.77
C VAL A 844 -4.74 7.28 -45.33
N LYS A 845 -3.44 7.05 -45.13
CA LYS A 845 -2.90 5.89 -44.43
C LYS A 845 -2.08 6.40 -43.25
N VAL A 846 -2.53 6.12 -42.04
CA VAL A 846 -1.86 6.56 -40.79
C VAL A 846 -0.97 5.44 -40.28
N SER A 847 0.31 5.73 -40.02
CA SER A 847 1.24 4.74 -39.50
C SER A 847 1.12 4.60 -37.97
N ALA A 848 1.67 3.52 -37.41
CA ALA A 848 1.69 3.33 -35.96
C ALA A 848 2.55 4.40 -35.27
N GLU A 849 3.67 4.77 -35.90
CA GLU A 849 4.60 5.80 -35.41
C GLU A 849 3.90 7.16 -35.29
N GLU A 850 3.03 7.50 -36.24
CA GLU A 850 2.27 8.76 -36.22
C GLU A 850 1.23 8.79 -35.08
N ILE A 851 0.62 7.66 -34.79
CA ILE A 851 -0.31 7.51 -33.65
C ILE A 851 0.46 7.61 -32.34
N ILE A 852 1.62 6.96 -32.25
CA ILE A 852 2.51 7.00 -31.09
C ILE A 852 3.00 8.41 -30.83
N GLU A 853 3.46 9.12 -31.87
CA GLU A 853 3.93 10.50 -31.75
C GLU A 853 2.81 11.44 -31.28
N MET A 854 1.59 11.26 -31.79
CA MET A 854 0.43 12.00 -31.28
C MET A 854 0.16 11.67 -29.80
N ALA A 855 0.29 10.41 -29.37
CA ALA A 855 0.13 10.05 -27.95
C ALA A 855 1.18 10.73 -27.05
N LYS A 856 2.45 10.77 -27.48
CA LYS A 856 3.54 11.47 -26.76
C LYS A 856 3.26 12.95 -26.56
N ARG A 857 2.72 13.64 -27.58
CA ARG A 857 2.31 15.05 -27.46
C ARG A 857 1.30 15.30 -26.34
N PHE A 858 0.45 14.31 -26.05
CA PHE A 858 -0.50 14.36 -24.92
C PHE A 858 0.09 13.91 -23.57
N GLY A 859 1.37 13.54 -23.51
CA GLY A 859 2.04 13.09 -22.27
C GLY A 859 1.72 11.66 -21.86
N LEU A 860 1.24 10.84 -22.79
CA LEU A 860 0.93 9.43 -22.52
C LEU A 860 2.20 8.56 -22.39
N ASP A 861 3.37 9.09 -22.76
CA ASP A 861 4.69 8.46 -22.59
C ASP A 861 5.40 8.84 -21.29
N SER A 862 4.84 9.75 -20.50
CA SER A 862 5.50 10.38 -19.36
C SER A 862 4.57 10.50 -18.14
N LYS A 863 5.18 10.73 -16.97
CA LYS A 863 4.44 10.97 -15.72
C LYS A 863 3.71 12.31 -15.77
N THR A 864 2.57 12.41 -15.10
CA THR A 864 1.72 13.62 -15.12
C THR A 864 2.26 14.76 -14.25
N GLY A 865 3.17 14.45 -13.33
CA GLY A 865 3.87 15.43 -12.49
C GLY A 865 3.27 15.62 -11.09
N ILE A 866 2.35 14.74 -10.67
CA ILE A 866 1.81 14.72 -9.30
C ILE A 866 2.93 14.61 -8.25
N GLU A 867 2.77 15.26 -7.11
CA GLU A 867 3.86 15.47 -6.13
C GLU A 867 4.17 14.26 -5.22
N ILE A 868 3.50 13.13 -5.38
CA ILE A 868 3.69 11.94 -4.54
C ILE A 868 4.91 11.12 -5.03
N ASP A 869 5.86 10.89 -4.12
CA ASP A 869 7.10 10.15 -4.42
C ASP A 869 6.96 8.64 -4.14
N ILE A 870 6.22 8.26 -3.09
CA ILE A 870 6.02 6.86 -2.68
C ILE A 870 4.52 6.54 -2.53
N PRO A 871 3.96 5.61 -3.32
CA PRO A 871 4.56 4.99 -4.50
C PRO A 871 4.68 6.03 -5.63
N GLN A 872 5.70 5.89 -6.47
CA GLN A 872 5.93 6.86 -7.54
C GLN A 872 4.96 6.57 -8.69
N GLU A 873 4.40 7.63 -9.29
CA GLU A 873 3.50 7.48 -10.45
C GLU A 873 4.14 6.61 -11.55
N ALA A 874 3.36 5.67 -12.07
CA ALA A 874 3.75 4.87 -13.22
C ALA A 874 3.48 5.64 -14.52
N SER A 875 4.32 5.40 -15.53
CA SER A 875 4.03 5.79 -16.91
C SER A 875 4.12 4.51 -17.73
N GLY A 876 2.99 4.01 -18.25
CA GLY A 876 3.01 2.78 -19.07
C GLY A 876 3.78 2.93 -20.38
N GLY A 877 4.12 4.18 -20.74
CA GLY A 877 4.89 4.50 -21.93
C GLY A 877 4.03 4.39 -23.20
N VAL A 878 4.66 4.66 -24.33
CA VAL A 878 4.06 4.38 -25.65
C VAL A 878 4.66 3.11 -26.24
N PRO A 879 3.90 2.35 -27.04
CA PRO A 879 4.41 1.16 -27.71
C PRO A 879 5.71 1.44 -28.50
N SER A 880 6.72 0.58 -28.36
CA SER A 880 7.93 0.59 -29.20
C SER A 880 8.33 -0.82 -29.60
N ILE A 881 8.82 -0.96 -30.83
CA ILE A 881 9.27 -2.25 -31.39
C ILE A 881 10.51 -2.75 -30.62
N ASP A 882 11.48 -1.87 -30.38
CA ASP A 882 12.71 -2.20 -29.65
C ASP A 882 12.46 -2.47 -28.17
N GLY A 883 11.60 -1.69 -27.52
CA GLY A 883 11.25 -1.92 -26.11
C GLY A 883 10.62 -3.29 -25.91
N LYS A 884 9.77 -3.74 -26.85
CA LYS A 884 9.16 -5.08 -26.81
C LYS A 884 10.23 -6.18 -26.88
N LYS A 885 11.16 -6.10 -27.83
CA LYS A 885 12.25 -7.08 -27.96
C LYS A 885 13.20 -7.05 -26.77
N ILE A 886 13.62 -5.86 -26.32
CA ILE A 886 14.54 -5.69 -25.19
C ILE A 886 13.94 -6.29 -23.91
N ASN A 887 12.68 -5.98 -23.59
CA ASN A 887 12.03 -6.49 -22.39
C ASN A 887 11.88 -8.02 -22.44
N ILE A 888 11.50 -8.58 -23.59
CA ILE A 888 11.41 -10.03 -23.76
C ILE A 888 12.78 -10.71 -23.62
N ARG A 889 13.86 -10.15 -24.16
CA ARG A 889 15.23 -10.68 -23.94
C ARG A 889 15.60 -10.69 -22.47
N VAL A 890 15.31 -9.61 -21.76
CA VAL A 890 15.61 -9.46 -20.33
C VAL A 890 14.84 -10.49 -19.52
N TYR A 891 13.53 -10.60 -19.70
CA TYR A 891 12.70 -11.55 -18.94
C TYR A 891 13.05 -13.00 -19.26
N LEU A 892 13.25 -13.34 -20.54
CA LEU A 892 13.67 -14.67 -20.95
C LEU A 892 15.00 -15.05 -20.30
N ARG A 893 15.97 -14.12 -20.30
CA ARG A 893 17.27 -14.34 -19.65
C ARG A 893 17.12 -14.54 -18.15
N MET A 894 16.37 -13.70 -17.46
CA MET A 894 16.15 -13.80 -16.02
C MET A 894 15.50 -15.14 -15.65
N PHE A 895 14.47 -15.55 -16.39
CA PHE A 895 13.83 -16.85 -16.23
C PHE A 895 14.83 -17.99 -16.40
N LEU A 896 15.65 -17.97 -17.46
CA LEU A 896 16.64 -19.00 -17.72
C LEU A 896 17.72 -19.02 -16.62
N GLU A 897 18.28 -17.87 -16.23
CA GLU A 897 19.30 -17.79 -15.17
C GLU A 897 18.79 -18.37 -13.83
N ALA A 898 17.53 -18.11 -13.50
CA ALA A 898 16.90 -18.60 -12.26
C ALA A 898 16.53 -20.10 -12.33
N ASN A 899 16.11 -20.61 -13.49
CA ASN A 899 15.43 -21.90 -13.57
C ASN A 899 16.15 -22.97 -14.41
N ILE A 900 17.14 -22.62 -15.22
CA ILE A 900 17.69 -23.53 -16.25
C ILE A 900 18.25 -24.84 -15.67
N GLU A 901 18.81 -24.79 -14.46
CA GLU A 901 19.34 -25.96 -13.76
C GLU A 901 18.26 -27.01 -13.45
N LYS A 902 17.01 -26.58 -13.22
CA LYS A 902 15.85 -27.48 -13.04
C LYS A 902 15.56 -28.28 -14.31
N TYR A 903 15.91 -27.75 -15.47
CA TYR A 903 15.55 -28.32 -16.77
C TYR A 903 16.66 -29.16 -17.43
N LEU A 904 17.81 -29.30 -16.78
CA LEU A 904 18.91 -30.11 -17.30
C LEU A 904 18.57 -31.61 -17.33
N GLU A 905 19.15 -32.33 -18.30
CA GLU A 905 19.16 -33.81 -18.30
C GLU A 905 19.63 -34.37 -16.95
N ASP A 906 19.03 -35.48 -16.49
CA ASP A 906 19.35 -36.04 -15.18
C ASP A 906 20.84 -36.40 -15.04
N GLY A 907 21.47 -35.89 -13.98
CA GLY A 907 22.90 -36.11 -13.70
C GLY A 907 23.85 -35.18 -14.46
N PHE A 908 23.33 -34.32 -15.35
CA PHE A 908 24.11 -33.29 -16.02
C PHE A 908 24.30 -32.07 -15.11
N LYS A 909 25.55 -31.67 -14.90
CA LYS A 909 25.90 -30.46 -14.13
C LYS A 909 26.60 -29.49 -15.06
N ILE A 910 26.19 -28.23 -15.00
CA ILE A 910 26.81 -27.13 -15.74
C ILE A 910 27.57 -26.23 -14.76
N ASP A 911 28.69 -25.66 -15.21
CA ASP A 911 29.33 -24.55 -14.53
C ASP A 911 28.76 -23.20 -15.01
N ALA A 912 29.19 -22.11 -14.38
CA ALA A 912 28.69 -20.77 -14.72
C ALA A 912 28.98 -20.36 -16.17
N GLY A 913 30.08 -20.83 -16.77
CA GLY A 913 30.43 -20.53 -18.15
C GLY A 913 29.50 -21.23 -19.13
N MET A 914 29.31 -22.54 -18.94
CA MET A 914 28.36 -23.33 -19.74
C MET A 914 26.92 -22.84 -19.60
N LYS A 915 26.52 -22.45 -18.38
CA LYS A 915 25.20 -21.86 -18.11
C LYS A 915 24.98 -20.61 -18.97
N ASN A 916 25.95 -19.70 -18.97
CA ASN A 916 25.85 -18.47 -19.76
C ASN A 916 25.79 -18.77 -21.27
N GLU A 917 26.57 -19.73 -21.78
CA GLU A 917 26.50 -20.12 -23.21
C GLU A 917 25.11 -20.63 -23.61
N ILE A 918 24.50 -21.48 -22.79
CA ILE A 918 23.14 -22.00 -23.02
C ILE A 918 22.12 -20.86 -22.98
N VAL A 919 22.21 -19.97 -21.98
CA VAL A 919 21.30 -18.82 -21.82
C VAL A 919 21.41 -17.87 -23.03
N GLU A 920 22.63 -17.52 -23.44
CA GLU A 920 22.86 -16.65 -24.60
C GLU A 920 22.30 -17.25 -25.89
N GLU A 921 22.51 -18.54 -26.12
CA GLU A 921 21.98 -19.21 -27.30
C GLU A 921 20.45 -19.09 -27.36
N ILE A 922 19.74 -19.41 -26.27
CA ILE A 922 18.27 -19.35 -26.24
C ILE A 922 17.76 -17.90 -26.35
N VAL A 923 18.42 -16.94 -25.69
CA VAL A 923 18.04 -15.52 -25.76
C VAL A 923 18.24 -14.96 -27.17
N SER A 924 19.27 -15.41 -27.89
CA SER A 924 19.54 -14.97 -29.27
C SER A 924 18.39 -15.28 -30.24
N TRP A 925 17.54 -16.26 -29.92
CA TRP A 925 16.38 -16.63 -30.75
C TRP A 925 15.34 -15.51 -30.86
N VAL A 926 15.36 -14.54 -29.95
CA VAL A 926 14.52 -13.34 -29.98
C VAL A 926 14.87 -12.42 -31.16
N ASP A 927 16.10 -12.48 -31.67
CA ASP A 927 16.61 -11.57 -32.68
C ASP A 927 16.43 -12.07 -34.12
N ARG A 928 15.76 -13.20 -34.31
CA ARG A 928 15.41 -13.67 -35.66
C ARG A 928 14.45 -12.71 -36.35
N GLU A 929 14.45 -12.71 -37.68
CA GLU A 929 13.47 -11.98 -38.49
C GLU A 929 12.09 -12.66 -38.46
N GLU A 930 12.05 -13.97 -38.23
CA GLU A 930 10.82 -14.77 -38.09
C GLU A 930 10.82 -15.61 -36.79
N PRO A 931 9.66 -15.79 -36.13
CA PRO A 931 9.56 -16.55 -34.90
C PRO A 931 9.77 -18.05 -35.12
N LEU A 932 10.64 -18.68 -34.32
CA LEU A 932 10.85 -20.14 -34.32
C LEU A 932 9.55 -20.91 -34.10
N THR A 933 9.28 -21.96 -34.86
CA THR A 933 8.17 -22.89 -34.61
C THR A 933 8.37 -23.64 -33.29
N ARG A 934 7.28 -24.18 -32.69
CA ARG A 934 7.37 -24.99 -31.46
C ARG A 934 8.34 -26.18 -31.62
N GLY A 935 8.37 -26.80 -32.81
CA GLY A 935 9.29 -27.90 -33.13
C GLY A 935 10.76 -27.47 -33.15
N GLU A 936 11.06 -26.32 -33.75
CA GLU A 936 12.43 -25.78 -33.75
C GLU A 936 12.89 -25.38 -32.34
N VAL A 937 11.99 -24.84 -31.51
CA VAL A 937 12.30 -24.57 -30.09
C VAL A 937 12.59 -25.88 -29.34
N TYR A 938 11.78 -26.92 -29.57
CA TYR A 938 11.98 -28.23 -28.96
C TYR A 938 13.35 -28.83 -29.31
N GLU A 939 13.71 -28.82 -30.60
CA GLU A 939 14.99 -29.34 -31.08
C GLU A 939 16.17 -28.52 -30.56
N GLY A 940 16.04 -27.18 -30.54
CA GLY A 940 17.05 -26.28 -30.00
C GLY A 940 17.31 -26.51 -28.51
N LEU A 941 16.25 -26.63 -27.69
CA LEU A 941 16.38 -26.91 -26.26
C LEU A 941 17.02 -28.28 -26.01
N SER A 942 16.61 -29.30 -26.77
CA SER A 942 17.19 -30.65 -26.67
C SER A 942 18.68 -30.67 -27.02
N ALA A 943 19.08 -29.91 -28.05
CA ALA A 943 20.48 -29.78 -28.46
C ALA A 943 21.36 -29.15 -27.36
N LEU A 944 20.77 -28.33 -26.50
CA LEU A 944 21.40 -27.68 -25.35
C LEU A 944 21.38 -28.52 -24.07
N ARG A 945 21.03 -29.81 -24.14
CA ARG A 945 20.93 -30.73 -22.98
C ARG A 945 19.86 -30.32 -21.97
N LEU A 946 18.83 -29.60 -22.43
CA LEU A 946 17.64 -29.28 -21.65
C LEU A 946 16.52 -30.26 -22.03
N LEU A 947 15.68 -30.59 -21.06
CA LEU A 947 14.52 -31.46 -21.24
C LEU A 947 13.30 -30.58 -21.57
N PRO A 948 12.88 -30.47 -22.85
CA PRO A 948 11.87 -29.49 -23.25
C PRO A 948 10.47 -29.81 -22.69
N ASP A 949 10.20 -31.10 -22.43
CA ASP A 949 8.95 -31.60 -21.83
C ASP A 949 8.95 -31.55 -20.30
N ARG A 950 10.10 -31.27 -19.66
CA ARG A 950 10.14 -31.17 -18.20
C ARG A 950 9.37 -29.93 -17.78
N ALA A 951 8.36 -30.15 -16.93
CA ALA A 951 7.44 -29.11 -16.54
C ALA A 951 7.92 -28.29 -15.34
N ASN A 952 7.42 -27.07 -15.23
CA ASN A 952 7.51 -26.28 -14.00
C ASN A 952 6.58 -26.85 -12.89
N ASP A 953 6.50 -26.16 -11.74
CA ASP A 953 5.64 -26.58 -10.61
C ASP A 953 4.13 -26.54 -10.92
N TYR A 954 3.78 -26.04 -12.10
CA TYR A 954 2.42 -25.89 -12.62
C TYR A 954 2.14 -26.78 -13.84
N ASN A 955 2.98 -27.79 -14.06
CA ASN A 955 2.84 -28.77 -15.14
C ASN A 955 2.91 -28.18 -16.58
N VAL A 956 3.53 -27.01 -16.76
CA VAL A 956 3.77 -26.40 -18.08
C VAL A 956 5.18 -26.76 -18.60
N PRO A 957 5.32 -27.36 -19.80
CA PRO A 957 6.62 -27.72 -20.40
C PRO A 957 7.52 -26.52 -20.70
N LEU A 958 8.84 -26.68 -20.53
CA LEU A 958 9.82 -25.64 -20.87
C LEU A 958 9.67 -25.14 -22.31
N VAL A 959 9.44 -26.04 -23.27
CA VAL A 959 9.27 -25.67 -24.69
C VAL A 959 8.13 -24.66 -24.90
N ASP A 960 7.03 -24.81 -24.14
CA ASP A 960 5.86 -23.96 -24.27
C ASP A 960 6.08 -22.60 -23.60
N ILE A 961 6.78 -22.60 -22.45
CA ILE A 961 7.20 -21.37 -21.78
C ILE A 961 8.07 -20.53 -22.74
N ILE A 962 9.13 -21.11 -23.31
CA ILE A 962 10.04 -20.39 -24.20
C ILE A 962 9.31 -19.89 -25.46
N LYS A 963 8.49 -20.74 -26.09
CA LYS A 963 7.79 -20.40 -27.34
C LYS A 963 6.70 -19.35 -27.14
N TYR A 964 5.79 -19.55 -26.21
CA TYR A 964 4.54 -18.78 -26.12
C TYR A 964 4.66 -17.58 -25.18
N SER A 965 5.44 -17.70 -24.11
CA SER A 965 5.62 -16.61 -23.14
C SER A 965 6.70 -15.61 -23.57
N TYR A 966 7.68 -16.02 -24.38
CA TYR A 966 8.78 -15.16 -24.80
C TYR A 966 8.86 -14.96 -26.31
N LEU A 967 9.22 -15.99 -27.08
CA LEU A 967 9.57 -15.81 -28.50
C LEU A 967 8.44 -15.24 -29.35
N ASN A 968 7.20 -15.68 -29.15
CA ASN A 968 6.04 -15.13 -29.86
C ASN A 968 5.76 -13.67 -29.54
N GLN A 969 6.07 -13.25 -28.31
CA GLN A 969 5.78 -11.90 -27.84
C GLN A 969 6.79 -10.89 -28.41
N ALA A 970 7.97 -11.31 -28.84
CA ALA A 970 9.01 -10.41 -29.35
C ALA A 970 8.73 -9.75 -30.71
N PHE A 971 7.85 -10.32 -31.55
CA PHE A 971 7.67 -9.87 -32.93
C PHE A 971 6.57 -8.82 -33.07
N TRP A 972 6.81 -7.81 -33.93
CA TRP A 972 5.84 -6.79 -34.31
C TRP A 972 5.16 -7.14 -35.64
N ASN A 973 3.83 -7.11 -35.68
CA ASN A 973 3.06 -7.48 -36.86
C ASN A 973 1.97 -6.44 -37.21
N VAL A 974 1.34 -6.59 -38.38
CA VAL A 974 0.23 -5.70 -38.82
C VAL A 974 -0.91 -5.66 -37.80
N GLY A 975 -1.16 -6.76 -37.09
CA GLY A 975 -2.14 -6.81 -36.02
C GLY A 975 -1.79 -5.92 -34.82
N ASP A 976 -0.51 -5.73 -34.52
CA ASP A 976 -0.06 -4.78 -33.49
C ASP A 976 -0.41 -3.34 -33.88
N ASN A 977 -0.19 -2.96 -35.15
CA ASN A 977 -0.60 -1.64 -35.67
C ASN A 977 -2.12 -1.41 -35.54
N LEU A 978 -2.91 -2.45 -35.85
CA LEU A 978 -4.37 -2.39 -35.74
C LEU A 978 -4.81 -2.25 -34.28
N ASN A 979 -4.23 -3.04 -33.37
CA ASN A 979 -4.51 -2.97 -31.94
C ASN A 979 -4.15 -1.59 -31.37
N ILE A 980 -3.01 -1.03 -31.77
CA ILE A 980 -2.54 0.27 -31.28
C ILE A 980 -3.54 1.38 -31.62
N SER A 981 -4.08 1.36 -32.83
CA SER A 981 -5.01 2.37 -33.32
C SER A 981 -6.33 2.46 -32.54
N ILE A 982 -6.65 1.44 -31.75
CA ILE A 982 -7.87 1.38 -30.93
C ILE A 982 -7.59 1.30 -29.43
N GLY A 983 -6.35 1.57 -29.00
CA GLY A 983 -5.97 1.57 -27.59
C GLY A 983 -5.84 0.17 -26.98
N GLN A 984 -5.55 -0.84 -27.79
CA GLN A 984 -5.28 -2.23 -27.37
C GLN A 984 -3.79 -2.57 -27.56
N GLY A 985 -3.40 -3.81 -27.25
CA GLY A 985 -2.03 -4.29 -27.38
C GLY A 985 -1.12 -3.66 -26.32
N ASN A 986 -0.02 -3.07 -26.77
CA ASN A 986 1.00 -2.48 -25.88
C ASN A 986 0.66 -1.07 -25.38
N ASN A 987 -0.52 -0.53 -25.70
CA ASN A 987 -0.96 0.73 -25.08
C ASN A 987 -1.22 0.48 -23.59
N ALA A 988 -0.62 1.29 -22.71
CA ALA A 988 -0.84 1.17 -21.28
C ALA A 988 -0.76 2.55 -20.63
N TYR A 989 -1.84 3.02 -20.02
CA TYR A 989 -1.91 4.35 -19.42
C TYR A 989 -2.63 4.31 -18.07
N THR A 990 -2.20 5.17 -17.15
CA THR A 990 -2.82 5.29 -15.82
C THR A 990 -4.12 6.09 -15.88
N THR A 991 -4.97 5.95 -14.87
CA THR A 991 -6.21 6.74 -14.77
C THR A 991 -5.90 8.24 -14.71
N MET A 992 -4.81 8.62 -14.03
CA MET A 992 -4.31 9.99 -13.97
C MET A 992 -3.89 10.52 -15.35
N GLN A 993 -3.12 9.75 -16.12
CA GLN A 993 -2.74 10.10 -17.49
C GLN A 993 -3.98 10.29 -18.38
N MET A 994 -4.97 9.39 -18.28
CA MET A 994 -6.20 9.47 -19.06
C MET A 994 -7.06 10.68 -18.70
N ALA A 995 -7.10 11.08 -17.42
CA ALA A 995 -7.78 12.31 -17.00
C ALA A 995 -7.09 13.56 -17.56
N ASN A 996 -5.76 13.63 -17.51
CA ASN A 996 -4.98 14.76 -18.04
C ASN A 996 -5.07 14.85 -19.59
N TYR A 997 -5.09 13.70 -20.26
CA TYR A 997 -5.35 13.57 -21.69
C TYR A 997 -6.69 14.22 -22.08
N VAL A 998 -7.76 13.89 -21.36
CA VAL A 998 -9.09 14.44 -21.63
C VAL A 998 -9.20 15.91 -21.25
N ALA A 999 -8.55 16.32 -20.15
CA ALA A 999 -8.42 17.73 -19.79
C ALA A 999 -7.76 18.56 -20.91
N SER A 1000 -6.71 18.02 -21.52
CA SER A 1000 -5.98 18.65 -22.62
C SER A 1000 -6.85 18.79 -23.88
N ILE A 1001 -7.69 17.80 -24.19
CA ILE A 1001 -8.68 17.92 -25.28
C ILE A 1001 -9.71 19.02 -24.96
N ALA A 1002 -10.21 19.03 -23.73
CA ALA A 1002 -11.28 19.91 -23.29
C ALA A 1002 -10.85 21.39 -23.26
N ASN A 1003 -9.62 21.67 -22.84
CA ASN A 1003 -9.12 23.03 -22.61
C ASN A 1003 -8.44 23.68 -23.84
N GLY A 1004 -8.60 23.11 -25.03
CA GLY A 1004 -8.04 23.66 -26.28
C GLY A 1004 -6.59 23.25 -26.58
N GLY A 1005 -6.12 22.14 -26.01
CA GLY A 1005 -4.83 21.54 -26.33
C GLY A 1005 -3.71 21.93 -25.37
N TYR A 1006 -4.02 22.40 -24.16
CA TYR A 1006 -3.02 22.75 -23.16
C TYR A 1006 -2.83 21.59 -22.18
N ARG A 1007 -1.75 20.84 -22.36
CA ARG A 1007 -1.30 19.84 -21.39
C ARG A 1007 -0.82 20.56 -20.14
N ARG A 1008 -1.24 20.09 -18.96
CA ARG A 1008 -0.89 20.67 -17.66
C ARG A 1008 -0.15 19.63 -16.82
N ASN A 1009 0.83 20.07 -16.03
CA ASN A 1009 1.28 19.24 -14.92
C ASN A 1009 0.14 19.12 -13.91
N VAL A 1010 -0.10 17.89 -13.47
CA VAL A 1010 -1.10 17.60 -12.45
C VAL A 1010 -0.52 17.97 -11.08
N SER A 1011 -1.34 18.57 -10.22
CA SER A 1011 -0.91 18.98 -8.88
C SER A 1011 -2.02 18.72 -7.86
N ILE A 1012 -1.67 18.07 -6.75
CA ILE A 1012 -2.58 17.81 -5.61
C ILE A 1012 -2.37 18.80 -4.46
N VAL A 1013 -1.27 19.55 -4.48
CA VAL A 1013 -0.94 20.56 -3.47
C VAL A 1013 -1.37 21.94 -3.94
N LYS A 1014 -2.13 22.64 -3.11
CA LYS A 1014 -2.54 24.02 -3.34
C LYS A 1014 -1.47 24.99 -2.84
N GLU A 1015 -1.08 24.83 -1.58
CA GLU A 1015 -0.07 25.64 -0.90
C GLU A 1015 0.36 24.98 0.41
N ILE A 1016 1.52 25.38 0.94
CA ILE A 1016 1.95 25.05 2.30
C ILE A 1016 2.06 26.37 3.06
N LYS A 1017 1.53 26.40 4.27
CA LYS A 1017 1.63 27.54 5.19
C LYS A 1017 2.30 27.10 6.46
N THR A 1018 3.06 27.98 7.08
CA THR A 1018 3.54 27.75 8.44
C THR A 1018 2.37 27.58 9.41
N TYR A 1019 2.63 26.97 10.57
CA TYR A 1019 1.61 26.82 11.62
C TYR A 1019 1.00 28.17 12.11
N ASP A 1020 1.69 29.30 11.89
CA ASP A 1020 1.21 30.67 12.17
C ASP A 1020 0.54 31.35 10.95
N GLY A 1021 0.31 30.61 9.88
CA GLY A 1021 -0.46 31.03 8.70
C GLY A 1021 0.30 31.82 7.64
N LYS A 1022 1.64 31.91 7.74
CA LYS A 1022 2.47 32.57 6.72
C LYS A 1022 2.75 31.60 5.56
N PRO A 1023 2.90 32.09 4.32
CA PRO A 1023 3.27 31.21 3.21
C PRO A 1023 4.69 30.69 3.38
N THR A 1024 4.94 29.44 2.97
CA THR A 1024 6.29 28.88 2.85
C THR A 1024 6.89 29.21 1.47
N ASP A 1025 8.11 28.74 1.20
CA ASP A 1025 8.78 28.84 -0.09
C ASP A 1025 8.33 27.77 -1.10
N TYR A 1026 7.57 26.78 -0.65
CA TYR A 1026 7.05 25.72 -1.50
C TYR A 1026 6.05 26.27 -2.54
N LYS A 1027 6.30 25.95 -3.82
CA LYS A 1027 5.42 26.30 -4.94
C LYS A 1027 5.11 25.07 -5.79
N PRO A 1028 3.83 24.67 -5.92
CA PRO A 1028 3.45 23.56 -6.79
C PRO A 1028 3.84 23.82 -8.25
N LEU A 1029 4.34 22.78 -8.93
CA LEU A 1029 4.77 22.88 -10.33
C LEU A 1029 3.58 22.73 -11.28
N ARG A 1030 3.01 23.85 -11.74
CA ARG A 1030 1.86 23.88 -12.66
C ARG A 1030 2.25 24.33 -14.06
N LYS A 1031 3.23 23.64 -14.66
CA LYS A 1031 3.63 23.91 -16.05
C LYS A 1031 2.45 23.66 -17.00
N SER A 1032 2.39 24.45 -18.06
CA SER A 1032 1.39 24.31 -19.12
C SER A 1032 2.08 24.40 -20.47
N GLU A 1033 1.80 23.43 -21.32
CA GLU A 1033 2.41 23.28 -22.63
C GLU A 1033 1.31 23.04 -23.66
N ALA A 1034 1.30 23.82 -24.74
CA ALA A 1034 0.39 23.57 -25.85
C ALA A 1034 0.89 22.34 -26.62
N ILE A 1035 0.00 21.38 -26.88
CA ILE A 1035 0.30 20.26 -27.77
C ILE A 1035 0.55 20.78 -29.18
N GLU A 1036 1.49 20.18 -29.90
CA GLU A 1036 1.77 20.58 -31.28
C GLU A 1036 0.73 20.00 -32.24
N LEU A 1037 -0.07 20.87 -32.86
CA LEU A 1037 -1.03 20.52 -33.91
C LEU A 1037 -0.90 21.50 -35.08
N SER A 1038 -1.08 21.00 -36.30
CA SER A 1038 -1.14 21.85 -37.50
C SER A 1038 -2.39 22.73 -37.54
N ASN A 1039 -3.49 22.26 -36.95
CA ASN A 1039 -4.74 23.01 -36.78
C ASN A 1039 -5.45 22.63 -35.47
N TYR A 1040 -5.62 23.58 -34.56
CA TYR A 1040 -6.29 23.35 -33.28
C TYR A 1040 -7.81 23.13 -33.40
N GLU A 1041 -8.45 23.49 -34.52
CA GLU A 1041 -9.86 23.16 -34.79
C GLU A 1041 -10.11 21.64 -34.86
N TYR A 1042 -9.06 20.83 -35.05
CA TYR A 1042 -9.16 19.38 -34.97
C TYR A 1042 -9.63 18.89 -33.59
N LEU A 1043 -9.35 19.65 -32.53
CA LEU A 1043 -9.89 19.36 -31.20
C LEU A 1043 -11.41 19.52 -31.15
N ASP A 1044 -11.98 20.49 -31.88
CA ASP A 1044 -13.44 20.69 -31.96
C ASP A 1044 -14.12 19.53 -32.70
N VAL A 1045 -13.46 18.97 -33.72
CA VAL A 1045 -13.93 17.77 -34.44
C VAL A 1045 -14.05 16.59 -33.47
N VAL A 1046 -13.00 16.34 -32.68
CA VAL A 1046 -12.97 15.28 -31.67
C VAL A 1046 -14.00 15.52 -30.58
N LYS A 1047 -14.04 16.73 -29.99
CA LYS A 1047 -15.01 17.11 -28.95
C LYS A 1047 -16.45 16.90 -29.43
N LYS A 1048 -16.76 17.28 -30.67
CA LYS A 1048 -18.09 17.04 -31.25
C LYS A 1048 -18.42 15.54 -31.35
N GLY A 1049 -17.46 14.72 -31.76
CA GLY A 1049 -17.62 13.26 -31.70
C GLY A 1049 -17.90 12.75 -30.28
N MET A 1050 -17.17 13.26 -29.28
CA MET A 1050 -17.36 12.92 -27.87
C MET A 1050 -18.72 13.37 -27.32
N LYS A 1051 -19.23 14.54 -27.74
CA LYS A 1051 -20.59 14.99 -27.39
C LYS A 1051 -21.66 14.01 -27.86
N LEU A 1052 -21.52 13.49 -29.09
CA LEU A 1052 -22.48 12.56 -29.67
C LEU A 1052 -22.53 11.23 -28.91
N VAL A 1053 -21.42 10.77 -28.30
CA VAL A 1053 -21.40 9.58 -27.43
C VAL A 1053 -22.38 9.72 -26.28
N SER A 1054 -22.49 10.92 -25.68
CA SER A 1054 -23.37 11.18 -24.55
C SER A 1054 -24.85 11.28 -24.95
N LEU A 1055 -25.13 11.49 -26.24
CA LEU A 1055 -26.47 11.65 -26.81
C LEU A 1055 -27.01 10.34 -27.43
N ASP A 1056 -26.19 9.31 -27.57
CA ASP A 1056 -26.59 8.05 -28.20
C ASP A 1056 -27.69 7.30 -27.41
N ASP A 1057 -28.64 6.75 -28.16
CA ASP A 1057 -29.99 6.37 -27.69
C ASP A 1057 -29.98 5.07 -26.85
N ALA A 1058 -28.89 4.30 -26.88
CA ALA A 1058 -28.82 2.95 -26.30
C ALA A 1058 -28.71 2.91 -24.75
N ALA A 1059 -28.50 4.05 -24.07
CA ALA A 1059 -28.45 4.10 -22.60
C ALA A 1059 -29.04 5.38 -21.95
N LYS A 1060 -29.27 6.47 -22.70
CA LYS A 1060 -29.76 7.79 -22.19
C LYS A 1060 -29.24 8.21 -20.80
N PRO A 1061 -27.97 7.98 -20.43
CA PRO A 1061 -27.55 8.22 -19.06
C PRO A 1061 -27.55 9.71 -18.73
N TYR A 1062 -27.36 10.58 -19.72
CA TYR A 1062 -27.35 12.04 -19.57
C TYR A 1062 -28.62 12.73 -20.09
N ALA A 1063 -29.68 12.01 -20.44
CA ALA A 1063 -30.85 12.61 -21.11
C ALA A 1063 -31.57 13.66 -20.25
N ASN A 1064 -31.53 13.53 -18.92
CA ASN A 1064 -32.09 14.48 -17.96
C ASN A 1064 -31.00 15.18 -17.13
N PHE A 1065 -29.75 15.17 -17.61
CA PHE A 1065 -28.63 15.76 -16.89
C PHE A 1065 -28.56 17.27 -17.19
N PRO A 1066 -28.22 18.13 -16.21
CA PRO A 1066 -28.39 19.58 -16.33
C PRO A 1066 -27.48 20.23 -17.38
N VAL A 1067 -26.39 19.56 -17.77
CA VAL A 1067 -25.43 20.06 -18.75
C VAL A 1067 -25.11 19.01 -19.81
N GLU A 1068 -24.72 19.47 -20.98
CA GLU A 1068 -24.15 18.59 -22.00
C GLU A 1068 -22.73 18.13 -21.58
N VAL A 1069 -22.41 16.88 -21.89
CA VAL A 1069 -21.14 16.24 -21.52
C VAL A 1069 -20.44 15.73 -22.77
N GLY A 1070 -19.15 15.99 -22.91
CA GLY A 1070 -18.31 15.33 -23.92
C GLY A 1070 -17.71 14.06 -23.32
N SER A 1071 -17.96 12.88 -23.91
CA SER A 1071 -17.50 11.62 -23.33
C SER A 1071 -17.00 10.58 -24.33
N LYS A 1072 -16.33 9.54 -23.81
CA LYS A 1072 -15.95 8.36 -24.57
C LYS A 1072 -15.88 7.11 -23.69
N THR A 1073 -16.50 6.03 -24.17
CA THR A 1073 -16.38 4.68 -23.59
C THR A 1073 -15.14 3.94 -24.08
N GLY A 1074 -14.58 3.07 -23.25
CA GLY A 1074 -13.53 2.12 -23.60
C GLY A 1074 -13.80 0.76 -23.00
N THR A 1075 -13.72 -0.27 -23.84
CA THR A 1075 -13.62 -1.66 -23.39
C THR A 1075 -12.26 -2.17 -23.84
N ALA A 1076 -11.41 -2.54 -22.89
CA ALA A 1076 -10.08 -3.06 -23.15
C ALA A 1076 -10.06 -4.56 -22.85
N GLN A 1077 -9.64 -5.37 -23.83
CA GLN A 1077 -9.69 -6.81 -23.67
C GLN A 1077 -8.48 -7.24 -22.87
N ASN A 1078 -8.72 -7.93 -21.77
CA ASN A 1078 -7.64 -8.50 -21.00
C ASN A 1078 -7.32 -9.90 -21.57
N GLN A 1079 -6.03 -10.16 -21.82
CA GLN A 1079 -5.58 -11.47 -22.27
C GLN A 1079 -5.15 -12.28 -21.06
N GLY A 1080 -5.44 -13.58 -21.09
CA GLY A 1080 -5.06 -14.50 -20.03
C GLY A 1080 -6.24 -14.91 -19.16
N THR A 1081 -5.93 -15.81 -18.25
CA THR A 1081 -6.90 -16.45 -17.36
C THR A 1081 -6.78 -15.82 -15.99
N ASN A 1082 -7.91 -15.43 -15.41
CA ASN A 1082 -7.99 -15.01 -14.02
C ASN A 1082 -7.62 -16.21 -13.12
N PRO A 1083 -6.50 -16.15 -12.39
CA PRO A 1083 -6.02 -17.27 -11.60
C PRO A 1083 -6.91 -17.52 -10.38
N ASP A 1084 -7.79 -16.60 -9.98
CA ASP A 1084 -8.71 -16.88 -8.88
C ASP A 1084 -9.92 -17.70 -9.32
N THR A 1085 -10.26 -17.68 -10.61
CA THR A 1085 -11.50 -18.28 -11.14
C THR A 1085 -11.28 -19.35 -12.21
N GLY A 1086 -10.08 -19.44 -12.80
CA GLY A 1086 -9.79 -20.33 -13.93
C GLY A 1086 -10.48 -19.92 -15.24
N LYS A 1087 -11.17 -18.78 -15.27
CA LYS A 1087 -11.86 -18.24 -16.45
C LYS A 1087 -11.03 -17.14 -17.10
N PRO A 1088 -11.21 -16.85 -18.41
CA PRO A 1088 -10.65 -15.65 -19.01
C PRO A 1088 -11.02 -14.41 -18.20
N TYR A 1089 -10.09 -13.47 -18.06
CA TYR A 1089 -10.39 -12.19 -17.43
C TYR A 1089 -11.54 -11.49 -18.14
N ASP A 1090 -12.41 -10.85 -17.36
CA ASP A 1090 -13.35 -9.90 -17.92
C ASP A 1090 -12.62 -8.62 -18.37
N ASP A 1091 -13.22 -7.93 -19.35
CA ASP A 1091 -12.64 -6.74 -19.94
C ASP A 1091 -12.53 -5.59 -18.93
N PHE A 1092 -11.51 -4.73 -19.10
CA PHE A 1092 -11.43 -3.46 -18.40
C PHE A 1092 -12.49 -2.49 -18.93
N ALA A 1093 -13.25 -1.89 -18.02
CA ALA A 1093 -14.27 -0.91 -18.35
C ALA A 1093 -13.75 0.50 -18.09
N TRP A 1094 -13.47 1.22 -19.17
CA TRP A 1094 -13.01 2.61 -19.15
C TRP A 1094 -14.12 3.58 -19.55
N TYR A 1095 -14.12 4.74 -18.90
CA TYR A 1095 -14.92 5.87 -19.31
C TYR A 1095 -14.18 7.17 -19.04
N VAL A 1096 -14.18 8.06 -20.03
CA VAL A 1096 -13.62 9.40 -19.88
C VAL A 1096 -14.64 10.45 -20.29
N ALA A 1097 -14.65 11.58 -19.60
CA ALA A 1097 -15.59 12.66 -19.85
C ALA A 1097 -15.02 14.03 -19.47
N PHE A 1098 -15.60 15.09 -20.04
CA PHE A 1098 -15.44 16.46 -19.55
C PHE A 1098 -16.80 17.17 -19.54
N ALA A 1099 -16.95 18.11 -18.62
CA ALA A 1099 -18.19 18.85 -18.43
C ALA A 1099 -17.95 20.26 -17.83
N PRO A 1100 -18.86 21.22 -18.09
CA PRO A 1100 -19.85 21.23 -19.17
C PRO A 1100 -19.20 21.17 -20.57
N TYR A 1101 -19.96 20.81 -21.61
CA TYR A 1101 -19.41 20.69 -22.97
C TYR A 1101 -18.91 22.04 -23.55
N ASP A 1102 -19.70 23.11 -23.35
CA ASP A 1102 -19.43 24.42 -23.97
C ASP A 1102 -18.35 25.24 -23.25
N ASP A 1103 -18.27 25.18 -21.92
CA ASP A 1103 -17.18 25.72 -21.10
C ASP A 1103 -16.67 24.64 -20.14
N PRO A 1104 -15.76 23.76 -20.59
CA PRO A 1104 -15.25 22.68 -19.76
C PRO A 1104 -14.60 23.20 -18.48
N GLN A 1105 -15.00 22.63 -17.34
CA GLN A 1105 -14.47 22.94 -16.02
C GLN A 1105 -13.71 21.76 -15.42
N ILE A 1106 -14.27 20.55 -15.57
CA ILE A 1106 -13.66 19.31 -15.08
C ILE A 1106 -13.50 18.27 -16.18
N ALA A 1107 -12.46 17.45 -16.04
CA ALA A 1107 -12.28 16.21 -16.77
C ALA A 1107 -12.27 15.05 -15.78
N VAL A 1108 -12.93 13.95 -16.14
CA VAL A 1108 -13.08 12.76 -15.32
C VAL A 1108 -12.60 11.55 -16.11
N ALA A 1109 -11.78 10.71 -15.51
CA ALA A 1109 -11.46 9.38 -16.02
C ALA A 1109 -11.81 8.34 -14.95
N CYS A 1110 -12.46 7.26 -15.37
CA CYS A 1110 -12.84 6.15 -14.51
C CYS A 1110 -12.47 4.83 -15.18
N VAL A 1111 -11.92 3.92 -14.38
CA VAL A 1111 -11.64 2.54 -14.77
C VAL A 1111 -12.17 1.57 -13.73
N LEU A 1112 -12.83 0.52 -14.20
CA LEU A 1112 -13.27 -0.61 -13.38
C LEU A 1112 -12.56 -1.87 -13.90
N PHE A 1113 -11.87 -2.56 -13.01
CA PHE A 1113 -11.21 -3.81 -13.34
C PHE A 1113 -12.25 -4.92 -13.45
N GLU A 1114 -12.13 -5.76 -14.48
CA GLU A 1114 -13.10 -6.82 -14.78
C GLU A 1114 -14.55 -6.30 -14.84
N GLY A 1115 -14.74 -5.02 -15.21
CA GLY A 1115 -16.05 -4.38 -15.29
C GLY A 1115 -16.81 -4.70 -16.58
N GLY A 1116 -16.16 -5.38 -17.53
CA GLY A 1116 -16.71 -5.98 -18.75
C GLY A 1116 -17.12 -5.01 -19.85
N SER A 1117 -17.82 -3.92 -19.52
CA SER A 1117 -18.31 -2.97 -20.51
C SER A 1117 -17.94 -1.54 -20.16
N GLY A 1118 -17.34 -0.81 -21.11
CA GLY A 1118 -17.07 0.63 -20.97
C GLY A 1118 -18.32 1.51 -20.77
N ARG A 1119 -19.52 0.94 -20.79
CA ARG A 1119 -20.77 1.63 -20.42
C ARG A 1119 -21.03 1.62 -18.90
N TYR A 1120 -20.44 0.69 -18.16
CA TYR A 1120 -20.72 0.50 -16.74
C TYR A 1120 -20.09 1.54 -15.79
N PRO A 1121 -19.01 2.26 -16.16
CA PRO A 1121 -18.56 3.40 -15.36
C PRO A 1121 -19.42 4.67 -15.56
N ILE A 1122 -20.33 4.71 -16.54
CA ILE A 1122 -21.14 5.90 -16.85
C ILE A 1122 -21.95 6.42 -15.64
N PRO A 1123 -22.77 5.62 -14.94
CA PRO A 1123 -23.55 6.13 -13.81
C PRO A 1123 -22.67 6.70 -12.69
N ILE A 1124 -21.48 6.13 -12.48
CA ILE A 1124 -20.49 6.59 -11.50
C ILE A 1124 -19.99 7.99 -11.89
N VAL A 1125 -19.50 8.15 -13.12
CA VAL A 1125 -18.98 9.44 -13.61
C VAL A 1125 -20.06 10.51 -13.65
N ARG A 1126 -21.29 10.16 -14.02
CA ARG A 1126 -22.43 11.09 -14.01
C ARG A 1126 -22.74 11.59 -12.59
N GLU A 1127 -22.72 10.70 -11.60
CA GLU A 1127 -22.93 11.09 -10.20
C GLU A 1127 -21.88 12.11 -9.76
N VAL A 1128 -20.61 11.86 -10.06
CA VAL A 1128 -19.49 12.73 -9.69
C VAL A 1128 -19.55 14.09 -10.40
N ILE A 1129 -19.85 14.12 -11.71
CA ILE A 1129 -20.05 15.39 -12.42
C ILE A 1129 -21.22 16.16 -11.81
N GLY A 1130 -22.32 15.47 -11.49
CA GLY A 1130 -23.52 16.11 -10.92
C GLY A 1130 -23.26 16.69 -9.53
N GLU A 1131 -22.48 15.98 -8.72
CA GLU A 1131 -22.04 16.48 -7.42
C GLU A 1131 -21.13 17.70 -7.56
N TYR A 1132 -20.16 17.68 -8.47
CA TYR A 1132 -19.32 18.85 -8.75
C TYR A 1132 -20.16 20.08 -9.14
N LEU A 1133 -21.13 19.92 -10.03
CA LEU A 1133 -22.01 21.02 -10.45
C LEU A 1133 -22.83 21.57 -9.27
N THR A 1134 -23.34 20.69 -8.42
CA THR A 1134 -24.06 21.05 -7.18
C THR A 1134 -23.15 21.88 -6.26
N LEU A 1135 -21.92 21.41 -6.01
CA LEU A 1135 -20.96 22.09 -5.14
C LEU A 1135 -20.48 23.44 -5.72
N SER A 1136 -20.47 23.57 -7.04
CA SER A 1136 -20.10 24.81 -7.75
C SER A 1136 -21.23 25.84 -7.83
N GLY A 1137 -22.46 25.48 -7.42
CA GLY A 1137 -23.63 26.36 -7.45
C GLY A 1137 -24.22 26.60 -8.84
N GLN A 1138 -24.08 25.64 -9.77
CA GLN A 1138 -24.52 25.74 -11.17
C GLN A 1138 -25.78 24.91 -11.50
N GLU A 1139 -26.65 24.65 -10.52
CA GLU A 1139 -27.86 23.82 -10.69
C GLU A 1139 -28.95 24.46 -11.57
#